data_AF-A0A507CY55-F1
#
_entry.id   AF-A0A507CY55-F1
#
_cell.length_a   1.000
_cell.length_b   1.000
_cell.length_c   1.000
_cell.angle_alpha   90.00
_cell.angle_beta   90.00
_cell.angle_gamma   90.00
#
_symmetry.space_group_name_H-M   'P 1'
#
loop_
_entity.id
_entity.type
_entity.pdbx_description
1 polymer ?
#
loop_
_entity_poly.entity_id
_entity_poly.type
_entity_poly.pdbx_seq_one_letter_code
_entity_poly.pdbx_strand_id
1 'polypeptide(L)'
;MTVPADELSAGFISFLANNDISVDEYSVKLPRYLRKRKHVDDAELEQDLGTKVERVPWLGDFIRIDSSVKVVHSTAYKNGAVIGMDAGSGIAARALQVGPDDHVLDLCCAPGGKLLYFADIMGSSGRGTLTGVDISNERALVAKNLLRKNFNRFRLFVSDGTTFNVPAPTRPLWILRKDPQMSDVLYDRVLVDAECTHDGSISHLTTSHGKVGWDKKLLDPAKLTGLEHLQASILENGFNLLRSGGILVYSTCSFAYAQNEGIIIKFLQSHQNAQLQRLPFCHELPLASLARPPPGITDCSNIDLSACIRVSPLHSQCGGMFQNAAPSLQSLKILAKPNSPSISENDSERSHHGIRVPSWLRRFQPIWKACVFAYPIGSTRKFPGTRSDLFSSSFPPPSPVIHSTRRRSASLISDSVTPSTKMEAFDNATLENQLTEQGSRIRALKAQGISKTDLQPELDKLKKLKDEKAHREAAKASLTSGSSKEGSNSEECPKTVSASVTNGPKLFDRAALESILFRRFFYSPSFAIYGGVAGLFDYGPPGTALMNNFLQLWRQHFVLEEDMLEIECTNLTPHDVLKTSGHVDRFADYMVTDSVTGDIQRADHVVKNALKERLEHDDQLKTNGPADKKAAKVKKPVEPLTGDVRRQYEVILEQLDNYDGDGLHKLIQEHNIISREGNTYTQPRLFNLMFETDIGPTGQFKGYLRPETAQGHFLNFKRLLEHNNDRMPFASASIGKSFRNEISPRQGLLRVREFTMAEIEHYVDPQNKKHRRFNEVREVVMTFYSAGDQMVAAGAKSMTIGEAVDKGIVNNETLGYFIARIHLFLLRIGIDPLRLRFRQHMKNEMAHYACDCWDAEIKCSYGWIECVGCADRSAHDLTAHSRKTGEKLVVRQQVDEPVICTRLALEVDKKKFGLTYRKNAKAVEGYLNSLKLDECDWNEDELKHLKAKMDANGGKATITGTDGSQYVLTHDVITIGEKIEKRFIREYIPNVIEPSFGIGRIIYCLIEHSWWTRKDDENRNVLSFKPAMAPTKALIVPLSNQDLFEPYIKKIAYGLRKAGVARTLFAVTVDFQTVKDQTVTLRARDSTKQIRESIPTVVGIIRDLVTEQTTWEEVRSKFPEFTQQEM
;
A
#
# COMPACT_ATOMS: atom_id res chain seq x y z
N MET A 1 23.94 -9.22 -34.61
CA MET A 1 25.30 -8.63 -34.63
C MET A 1 26.27 -9.74 -34.30
N THR A 2 27.41 -9.81 -34.98
CA THR A 2 28.58 -10.54 -34.48
C THR A 2 29.17 -9.80 -33.29
N VAL A 3 29.80 -10.52 -32.36
CA VAL A 3 30.73 -9.90 -31.40
C VAL A 3 32.13 -10.35 -31.81
N PRO A 4 33.02 -9.45 -32.28
CA PRO A 4 34.41 -9.81 -32.58
C PRO A 4 35.08 -10.39 -31.33
N ALA A 5 35.98 -11.37 -31.51
CA ALA A 5 36.62 -12.06 -30.38
C ALA A 5 37.45 -11.10 -29.49
N ASP A 6 37.98 -10.03 -30.08
CA ASP A 6 38.68 -8.92 -29.41
C ASP A 6 37.74 -7.96 -28.64
N GLU A 7 36.42 -8.11 -28.78
CA GLU A 7 35.44 -7.36 -27.96
C GLU A 7 34.97 -8.11 -26.71
N LEU A 8 35.32 -9.40 -26.56
CA LEU A 8 34.98 -10.20 -25.38
C LEU A 8 35.92 -9.90 -24.21
N SER A 9 35.40 -9.90 -22.98
CA SER A 9 36.23 -9.68 -21.79
C SER A 9 37.06 -10.92 -21.44
N ALA A 10 38.23 -10.72 -20.81
CA ALA A 10 39.06 -11.82 -20.33
C ALA A 10 38.32 -12.72 -19.32
N GLY A 11 37.42 -12.13 -18.51
CA GLY A 11 36.53 -12.88 -17.61
C GLY A 11 35.55 -13.77 -18.36
N PHE A 12 34.95 -13.26 -19.45
CA PHE A 12 34.02 -14.04 -20.26
C PHE A 12 34.72 -15.16 -21.03
N ILE A 13 35.90 -14.90 -21.59
CA ILE A 13 36.74 -15.91 -22.24
C ILE A 13 37.10 -17.03 -21.23
N SER A 14 37.41 -16.69 -19.98
CA SER A 14 37.64 -17.69 -18.92
C SER A 14 36.37 -18.48 -18.58
N PHE A 15 35.20 -17.85 -18.51
CA PHE A 15 33.92 -18.54 -18.32
C PHE A 15 33.62 -19.54 -19.44
N LEU A 16 33.85 -19.17 -20.71
CA LEU A 16 33.67 -20.06 -21.85
C LEU A 16 34.61 -21.28 -21.77
N ALA A 17 35.90 -21.04 -21.50
CA ALA A 17 36.89 -22.11 -21.35
C ALA A 17 36.55 -23.08 -20.19
N ASN A 18 36.07 -22.56 -19.06
CA ASN A 18 35.66 -23.37 -17.90
C ASN A 18 34.40 -24.22 -18.17
N ASN A 19 33.66 -23.98 -19.26
CA ASN A 19 32.43 -24.68 -19.62
C ASN A 19 32.53 -25.47 -20.95
N ASP A 20 33.71 -25.58 -21.55
CA ASP A 20 33.95 -26.21 -22.87
C ASP A 20 33.10 -25.59 -24.01
N ILE A 21 32.93 -24.26 -23.99
CA ILE A 21 32.18 -23.50 -25.00
C ILE A 21 33.16 -22.81 -25.96
N SER A 22 33.02 -23.03 -27.28
CA SER A 22 33.84 -22.30 -28.27
C SER A 22 33.46 -20.81 -28.34
N VAL A 23 34.48 -19.97 -28.53
CA VAL A 23 34.34 -18.54 -28.86
C VAL A 23 33.62 -18.34 -30.20
N ASP A 24 33.70 -19.29 -31.13
CA ASP A 24 33.09 -19.19 -32.47
C ASP A 24 31.56 -19.06 -32.45
N GLU A 25 30.90 -19.53 -31.39
CA GLU A 25 29.45 -19.35 -31.19
C GLU A 25 29.05 -17.86 -31.07
N TYR A 26 29.99 -16.94 -30.83
CA TYR A 26 29.75 -15.49 -30.77
C TYR A 26 30.18 -14.75 -32.05
N SER A 27 30.95 -15.42 -32.91
CA SER A 27 31.47 -14.90 -34.18
C SER A 27 30.43 -14.90 -35.32
N VAL A 28 29.22 -15.43 -35.10
CA VAL A 28 28.21 -15.66 -36.16
C VAL A 28 27.19 -14.51 -36.25
N LYS A 29 26.95 -14.01 -37.48
CA LYS A 29 25.95 -12.95 -37.74
C LYS A 29 24.53 -13.52 -37.73
N LEU A 30 23.95 -13.67 -36.54
CA LEU A 30 22.54 -14.07 -36.38
C LEU A 30 21.58 -13.18 -37.20
N PRO A 31 20.63 -13.75 -37.95
CA PRO A 31 19.56 -13.00 -38.62
C PRO A 31 18.53 -12.48 -37.62
N ARG A 32 17.60 -11.62 -38.07
CA ARG A 32 16.46 -11.18 -37.24
C ARG A 32 15.25 -12.06 -37.52
N TYR A 33 14.73 -12.72 -36.49
CA TYR A 33 13.51 -13.51 -36.57
C TYR A 33 12.26 -12.68 -36.28
N LEU A 34 11.20 -12.93 -37.05
CA LEU A 34 9.85 -12.42 -36.82
C LEU A 34 8.85 -13.58 -36.87
N ARG A 35 7.87 -13.58 -35.96
CA ARG A 35 6.73 -14.49 -35.96
C ARG A 35 5.52 -13.82 -36.61
N LYS A 36 4.90 -14.48 -37.59
CA LYS A 36 3.61 -14.09 -38.19
C LYS A 36 2.47 -14.50 -37.24
N ARG A 37 1.71 -13.52 -36.75
CA ARG A 37 0.52 -13.70 -35.88
C ARG A 37 -0.80 -13.65 -36.64
N LYS A 38 -0.80 -13.00 -37.81
CA LYS A 38 -1.93 -12.96 -38.76
C LYS A 38 -1.44 -13.51 -40.09
N HIS A 39 -2.37 -13.96 -40.94
CA HIS A 39 -2.02 -14.24 -42.33
C HIS A 39 -1.69 -12.92 -43.03
N VAL A 40 -0.44 -12.80 -43.47
CA VAL A 40 0.13 -11.69 -44.26
C VAL A 40 0.96 -12.35 -45.35
N ASP A 41 0.81 -11.90 -46.58
CA ASP A 41 1.56 -12.47 -47.70
C ASP A 41 3.07 -12.25 -47.53
N ASP A 42 3.88 -13.09 -48.17
CA ASP A 42 5.34 -12.96 -48.08
C ASP A 42 5.82 -11.76 -48.90
N ALA A 43 5.26 -11.50 -50.10
CA ALA A 43 5.68 -10.40 -50.95
C ALA A 43 5.20 -9.02 -50.44
N GLU A 44 4.00 -8.95 -49.85
CA GLU A 44 3.53 -7.75 -49.13
C GLU A 44 4.50 -7.38 -48.00
N LEU A 45 5.00 -8.39 -47.29
CA LEU A 45 5.91 -8.20 -46.16
C LEU A 45 7.36 -7.91 -46.58
N GLU A 46 7.83 -8.45 -47.72
CA GLU A 46 9.09 -8.03 -48.35
C GLU A 46 9.05 -6.55 -48.75
N GLN A 47 7.91 -6.08 -49.29
CA GLN A 47 7.71 -4.67 -49.65
C GLN A 47 7.66 -3.75 -48.42
N ASP A 48 6.95 -4.12 -47.36
CA ASP A 48 6.81 -3.33 -46.12
C ASP A 48 8.10 -3.32 -45.24
N LEU A 49 8.96 -4.34 -45.39
CA LEU A 49 10.26 -4.41 -44.70
C LEU A 49 11.45 -3.92 -45.55
N GLY A 50 11.28 -3.77 -46.87
CA GLY A 50 12.36 -3.40 -47.79
C GLY A 50 13.49 -4.44 -47.85
N THR A 51 13.17 -5.72 -47.67
CA THR A 51 14.16 -6.79 -47.52
C THR A 51 13.58 -8.15 -47.95
N LYS A 52 14.45 -9.09 -48.31
CA LYS A 52 14.03 -10.47 -48.61
C LYS A 52 13.56 -11.18 -47.35
N VAL A 53 12.44 -11.88 -47.43
CA VAL A 53 11.82 -12.64 -46.34
C VAL A 53 12.01 -14.13 -46.59
N GLU A 54 12.68 -14.82 -45.66
CA GLU A 54 12.88 -16.27 -45.77
C GLU A 54 12.11 -17.00 -44.67
N ARG A 55 11.29 -17.99 -45.04
CA ARG A 55 10.56 -18.83 -44.08
C ARG A 55 11.51 -19.75 -43.31
N VAL A 56 11.21 -19.99 -42.04
CA VAL A 56 11.92 -20.96 -41.20
C VAL A 56 11.20 -22.31 -41.33
N PRO A 57 11.76 -23.35 -41.98
CA PRO A 57 10.98 -24.55 -42.32
C PRO A 57 10.39 -25.26 -41.10
N TRP A 58 11.18 -25.38 -40.03
CA TRP A 58 10.85 -26.04 -38.77
C TRP A 58 10.00 -25.20 -37.80
N LEU A 59 9.82 -23.90 -38.09
CA LEU A 59 8.86 -23.00 -37.42
C LEU A 59 8.00 -22.34 -38.49
N GLY A 60 6.97 -23.03 -38.97
CA GLY A 60 6.12 -22.56 -40.09
C GLY A 60 5.41 -21.22 -39.89
N ASP A 61 5.36 -20.70 -38.66
CA ASP A 61 4.88 -19.35 -38.32
C ASP A 61 5.98 -18.28 -38.25
N PHE A 62 7.26 -18.65 -38.46
CA PHE A 62 8.42 -17.76 -38.40
C PHE A 62 9.03 -17.48 -39.77
N ILE A 63 9.59 -16.28 -39.87
CA ILE A 63 10.46 -15.83 -40.93
C ILE A 63 11.77 -15.27 -40.36
N ARG A 64 12.80 -15.22 -41.20
CA ARG A 64 14.06 -14.52 -40.94
C ARG A 64 14.30 -13.45 -42.00
N ILE A 65 14.91 -12.35 -41.58
CA ILE A 65 15.34 -11.21 -42.41
C ILE A 65 16.73 -10.75 -41.97
N ASP A 66 17.41 -9.87 -42.74
CA ASP A 66 18.70 -9.36 -42.29
C ASP A 66 18.59 -8.59 -40.97
N SER A 67 19.55 -8.86 -40.07
CA SER A 67 19.66 -8.25 -38.75
C SER A 67 19.57 -6.71 -38.71
N SER A 68 20.02 -6.03 -39.77
CA SER A 68 20.08 -4.56 -39.88
C SER A 68 18.71 -3.88 -40.07
N VAL A 69 17.69 -4.63 -40.48
CA VAL A 69 16.38 -4.09 -40.85
C VAL A 69 15.62 -3.54 -39.62
N LYS A 70 15.21 -2.26 -39.69
CA LYS A 70 14.52 -1.55 -38.61
C LYS A 70 13.00 -1.79 -38.65
N VAL A 71 12.58 -2.96 -38.18
CA VAL A 71 11.18 -3.44 -38.19
C VAL A 71 10.16 -2.51 -37.52
N VAL A 72 10.58 -1.59 -36.64
CA VAL A 72 9.72 -0.59 -35.98
C VAL A 72 8.98 0.31 -36.99
N HIS A 73 9.52 0.50 -38.20
CA HIS A 73 8.88 1.30 -39.23
C HIS A 73 7.84 0.54 -40.06
N SER A 74 7.83 -0.81 -40.03
CA SER A 74 6.91 -1.64 -40.81
C SER A 74 5.46 -1.51 -40.35
N THR A 75 4.55 -1.49 -41.31
CA THR A 75 3.10 -1.46 -41.15
C THR A 75 2.59 -2.77 -40.53
N ALA A 76 3.10 -3.92 -40.97
CA ALA A 76 2.78 -5.22 -40.41
C ALA A 76 3.21 -5.35 -38.93
N TYR A 77 4.35 -4.76 -38.55
CA TYR A 77 4.82 -4.71 -37.17
C TYR A 77 3.95 -3.78 -36.30
N LYS A 78 3.69 -2.54 -36.76
CA LYS A 78 2.82 -1.57 -36.06
C LYS A 78 1.41 -2.11 -35.81
N ASN A 79 0.84 -2.82 -36.77
CA ASN A 79 -0.51 -3.42 -36.70
C ASN A 79 -0.54 -4.80 -36.00
N GLY A 80 0.59 -5.21 -35.39
CA GLY A 80 0.72 -6.44 -34.61
C GLY A 80 0.50 -7.73 -35.40
N ALA A 81 0.64 -7.68 -36.73
CA ALA A 81 0.52 -8.82 -37.63
C ALA A 81 1.79 -9.68 -37.66
N VAL A 82 2.95 -9.05 -37.44
CA VAL A 82 4.22 -9.71 -37.09
C VAL A 82 4.75 -9.19 -35.75
N ILE A 83 5.53 -10.02 -35.05
CA ILE A 83 6.20 -9.65 -33.79
C ILE A 83 7.66 -10.15 -33.80
N GLY A 84 8.57 -9.43 -33.16
CA GLY A 84 9.95 -9.88 -32.95
C GLY A 84 10.02 -10.95 -31.86
N MET A 85 10.57 -12.11 -32.20
CA MET A 85 10.75 -13.25 -31.29
C MET A 85 11.91 -14.08 -31.83
N ASP A 86 12.91 -14.42 -31.00
CA ASP A 86 13.99 -15.31 -31.44
C ASP A 86 13.46 -16.74 -31.69
N ALA A 87 14.05 -17.43 -32.66
CA ALA A 87 13.62 -18.77 -33.04
C ALA A 87 13.82 -19.80 -31.92
N GLY A 88 14.83 -19.69 -31.06
CA GLY A 88 14.99 -20.55 -29.87
C GLY A 88 13.79 -20.44 -28.93
N SER A 89 13.34 -19.21 -28.65
CA SER A 89 12.10 -18.98 -27.90
C SER A 89 10.83 -19.48 -28.63
N GLY A 90 10.86 -19.54 -29.97
CA GLY A 90 9.82 -20.19 -30.79
C GLY A 90 9.79 -21.71 -30.65
N ILE A 91 10.96 -22.37 -30.63
CA ILE A 91 11.08 -23.82 -30.38
C ILE A 91 10.54 -24.14 -28.98
N ALA A 92 10.92 -23.33 -27.96
CA ALA A 92 10.46 -23.50 -26.58
C ALA A 92 8.92 -23.60 -26.49
N ALA A 93 8.22 -22.65 -27.11
CA ALA A 93 6.77 -22.59 -27.12
C ALA A 93 6.13 -23.71 -27.96
N ARG A 94 6.67 -24.02 -29.15
CA ARG A 94 6.14 -25.06 -30.04
C ARG A 94 6.23 -26.47 -29.43
N ALA A 95 7.33 -26.76 -28.75
CA ALA A 95 7.61 -28.05 -28.12
C ALA A 95 6.68 -28.39 -26.95
N LEU A 96 6.15 -27.38 -26.25
CA LEU A 96 5.15 -27.56 -25.19
C LEU A 96 3.83 -28.16 -25.70
N GLN A 97 3.55 -28.08 -27.00
CA GLN A 97 2.38 -28.72 -27.64
C GLN A 97 1.03 -28.31 -27.00
N VAL A 98 0.89 -27.00 -26.74
CA VAL A 98 -0.34 -26.38 -26.20
C VAL A 98 -1.51 -26.57 -27.17
N GLY A 99 -2.61 -27.14 -26.67
CA GLY A 99 -3.92 -27.18 -27.33
C GLY A 99 -4.87 -26.07 -26.86
N PRO A 100 -5.99 -25.79 -27.57
CA PRO A 100 -6.90 -24.70 -27.21
C PRO A 100 -7.66 -24.86 -25.89
N ASP A 101 -7.80 -26.09 -25.40
CA ASP A 101 -8.48 -26.41 -24.15
C ASP A 101 -7.50 -26.57 -22.94
N ASP A 102 -6.18 -26.49 -23.16
CA ASP A 102 -5.17 -26.72 -22.11
C ASP A 102 -5.13 -25.59 -21.04
N HIS A 103 -4.92 -25.96 -19.78
CA HIS A 103 -4.47 -25.04 -18.74
C HIS A 103 -2.94 -24.98 -18.73
N VAL A 104 -2.39 -23.82 -19.08
CA VAL A 104 -0.96 -23.59 -19.27
C VAL A 104 -0.39 -22.74 -18.12
N LEU A 105 0.71 -23.19 -17.54
CA LEU A 105 1.58 -22.43 -16.64
C LEU A 105 2.86 -22.01 -17.37
N ASP A 106 3.33 -20.79 -17.10
CA ASP A 106 4.59 -20.24 -17.59
C ASP A 106 5.33 -19.61 -16.39
N LEU A 107 6.40 -20.26 -15.94
CA LEU A 107 7.27 -19.81 -14.85
C LEU A 107 8.47 -19.04 -15.42
N CYS A 108 8.73 -17.84 -14.87
CA CYS A 108 9.63 -16.81 -15.41
C CYS A 108 9.14 -16.19 -16.73
N CYS A 109 7.81 -16.08 -16.88
CA CYS A 109 7.13 -15.83 -18.15
C CYS A 109 7.42 -14.48 -18.84
N ALA A 110 7.98 -13.50 -18.12
CA ALA A 110 8.00 -12.12 -18.60
C ALA A 110 9.30 -11.80 -19.38
N PRO A 111 9.22 -11.16 -20.56
CA PRO A 111 8.24 -10.12 -20.93
C PRO A 111 6.93 -10.62 -21.59
N GLY A 112 6.67 -11.92 -21.69
CA GLY A 112 5.38 -12.46 -22.13
C GLY A 112 5.29 -12.84 -23.62
N GLY A 113 6.43 -12.93 -24.32
CA GLY A 113 6.46 -13.38 -25.72
C GLY A 113 6.00 -14.83 -25.89
N LYS A 114 6.42 -15.74 -25.00
CA LYS A 114 6.00 -17.15 -25.00
C LYS A 114 4.51 -17.29 -24.61
N LEU A 115 4.06 -16.60 -23.57
CA LEU A 115 2.63 -16.43 -23.27
C LEU A 115 1.78 -15.96 -24.47
N LEU A 116 2.27 -14.99 -25.26
CA LEU A 116 1.56 -14.53 -26.46
C LEU A 116 1.57 -15.57 -27.59
N TYR A 117 2.63 -16.38 -27.72
CA TYR A 117 2.64 -17.54 -28.62
C TYR A 117 1.48 -18.49 -28.27
N PHE A 118 1.36 -18.87 -27.00
CA PHE A 118 0.30 -19.76 -26.53
C PHE A 118 -1.09 -19.15 -26.72
N ALA A 119 -1.26 -17.87 -26.39
CA ALA A 119 -2.53 -17.15 -26.53
C ALA A 119 -3.08 -17.21 -27.97
N ASP A 120 -2.20 -17.07 -28.96
CA ASP A 120 -2.57 -17.14 -30.37
C ASP A 120 -2.96 -18.57 -30.80
N ILE A 121 -2.30 -19.62 -30.27
CA ILE A 121 -2.72 -21.02 -30.53
C ILE A 121 -4.11 -21.27 -29.94
N MET A 122 -4.34 -20.80 -28.72
CA MET A 122 -5.55 -21.07 -27.95
C MET A 122 -6.78 -20.30 -28.48
N GLY A 123 -6.53 -19.19 -29.18
CA GLY A 123 -7.55 -18.43 -29.91
C GLY A 123 -8.70 -17.93 -29.04
N SER A 124 -9.80 -17.51 -29.69
CA SER A 124 -11.00 -17.04 -28.99
C SER A 124 -11.90 -18.19 -28.50
N SER A 125 -11.90 -19.35 -29.16
CA SER A 125 -12.90 -20.40 -29.00
C SER A 125 -12.58 -21.52 -27.99
N GLY A 126 -11.30 -21.73 -27.65
CA GLY A 126 -10.90 -22.75 -26.67
C GLY A 126 -11.32 -22.41 -25.23
N ARG A 127 -11.37 -23.41 -24.35
CA ARG A 127 -11.65 -23.22 -22.90
C ARG A 127 -10.39 -23.05 -22.06
N GLY A 128 -9.22 -23.33 -22.62
CA GLY A 128 -7.94 -23.28 -21.94
C GLY A 128 -7.59 -21.88 -21.43
N THR A 129 -6.66 -21.84 -20.46
CA THR A 129 -6.29 -20.63 -19.72
C THR A 129 -4.79 -20.49 -19.55
N LEU A 130 -4.27 -19.26 -19.62
CA LEU A 130 -2.86 -18.94 -19.38
C LEU A 130 -2.62 -18.46 -17.95
N THR A 131 -1.58 -18.99 -17.31
CA THR A 131 -1.06 -18.50 -16.03
C THR A 131 0.41 -18.16 -16.18
N GLY A 132 0.74 -16.87 -16.11
CA GLY A 132 2.14 -16.42 -16.07
C GLY A 132 2.58 -16.08 -14.64
N VAL A 133 3.81 -16.43 -14.31
CA VAL A 133 4.46 -16.09 -13.04
C VAL A 133 5.82 -15.47 -13.32
N ASP A 134 6.08 -14.31 -12.75
CA ASP A 134 7.39 -13.66 -12.76
C ASP A 134 7.62 -12.94 -11.43
N ILE A 135 8.87 -12.84 -10.98
CA ILE A 135 9.20 -12.17 -9.70
C ILE A 135 9.19 -10.64 -9.82
N SER A 136 9.32 -10.09 -11.04
CA SER A 136 9.32 -8.66 -11.30
C SER A 136 7.94 -8.14 -11.70
N ASN A 137 7.39 -7.22 -10.89
CA ASN A 137 6.15 -6.51 -11.20
C ASN A 137 6.24 -5.75 -12.54
N GLU A 138 7.38 -5.12 -12.84
CA GLU A 138 7.61 -4.38 -14.08
C GLU A 138 7.58 -5.30 -15.30
N ARG A 139 8.35 -6.41 -15.28
CA ARG A 139 8.36 -7.39 -16.37
C ARG A 139 6.95 -7.99 -16.54
N ALA A 140 6.28 -8.36 -15.45
CA ALA A 140 4.92 -8.90 -15.48
C ALA A 140 3.89 -7.91 -16.05
N LEU A 141 4.05 -6.59 -15.84
CA LEU A 141 3.19 -5.56 -16.43
C LEU A 141 3.36 -5.47 -17.96
N VAL A 142 4.56 -5.70 -18.49
CA VAL A 142 4.77 -5.81 -19.95
C VAL A 142 3.97 -6.99 -20.52
N ALA A 143 4.08 -8.18 -19.91
CA ALA A 143 3.31 -9.36 -20.30
C ALA A 143 1.79 -9.11 -20.23
N LYS A 144 1.33 -8.41 -19.17
CA LYS A 144 -0.07 -8.00 -18.98
C LYS A 144 -0.58 -7.13 -20.13
N ASN A 145 0.24 -6.19 -20.60
CA ASN A 145 -0.13 -5.26 -21.67
C ASN A 145 -0.06 -5.88 -23.08
N LEU A 146 0.81 -6.87 -23.29
CA LEU A 146 0.78 -7.71 -24.50
C LEU A 146 -0.48 -8.58 -24.55
N LEU A 147 -0.81 -9.29 -23.46
CA LEU A 147 -1.96 -10.21 -23.44
C LEU A 147 -3.31 -9.49 -23.46
N ARG A 148 -3.48 -8.40 -22.68
CA ARG A 148 -4.74 -7.62 -22.58
C ARG A 148 -5.41 -7.27 -23.92
N LYS A 149 -4.62 -7.05 -24.98
CA LYS A 149 -5.12 -6.66 -26.32
C LYS A 149 -5.46 -7.84 -27.23
N ASN A 150 -5.08 -9.06 -26.85
CA ASN A 150 -5.09 -10.23 -27.74
C ASN A 150 -5.85 -11.44 -27.16
N PHE A 151 -5.91 -11.58 -25.83
CA PHE A 151 -6.48 -12.74 -25.15
C PHE A 151 -7.03 -12.35 -23.78
N ASN A 152 -8.18 -12.89 -23.39
CA ASN A 152 -8.88 -12.53 -22.15
C ASN A 152 -8.95 -13.66 -21.10
N ARG A 153 -8.49 -14.88 -21.43
CA ARG A 153 -8.50 -16.05 -20.52
C ARG A 153 -7.16 -16.27 -19.80
N PHE A 154 -6.54 -15.19 -19.32
CA PHE A 154 -5.24 -15.26 -18.65
C PHE A 154 -5.25 -14.63 -17.25
N ARG A 155 -4.31 -15.07 -16.42
CA ARG A 155 -3.96 -14.48 -15.12
C ARG A 155 -2.44 -14.38 -14.99
N LEU A 156 -1.96 -13.34 -14.32
CA LEU A 156 -0.53 -13.11 -14.08
C LEU A 156 -0.30 -12.89 -12.59
N PHE A 157 0.76 -13.48 -12.06
CA PHE A 157 1.17 -13.35 -10.67
C PHE A 157 2.57 -12.76 -10.57
N VAL A 158 2.72 -11.75 -9.72
CA VAL A 158 4.04 -11.29 -9.27
C VAL A 158 4.43 -12.18 -8.09
N SER A 159 5.28 -13.17 -8.32
CA SER A 159 5.56 -14.24 -7.37
C SER A 159 6.87 -14.97 -7.68
N ASP A 160 7.44 -15.63 -6.67
CA ASP A 160 8.62 -16.47 -6.80
C ASP A 160 8.24 -17.83 -7.43
N GLY A 161 8.84 -18.13 -8.59
CA GLY A 161 8.59 -19.38 -9.33
C GLY A 161 8.96 -20.66 -8.56
N THR A 162 9.80 -20.59 -7.53
CA THR A 162 10.17 -21.74 -6.67
C THR A 162 9.11 -22.10 -5.63
N THR A 163 8.20 -21.17 -5.29
CA THR A 163 7.22 -21.34 -4.21
C THR A 163 5.77 -21.05 -4.63
N PHE A 164 5.56 -20.61 -5.88
CA PHE A 164 4.25 -20.43 -6.47
C PHE A 164 3.41 -21.71 -6.39
N ASN A 165 2.21 -21.62 -5.81
CA ASN A 165 1.34 -22.77 -5.52
C ASN A 165 -0.14 -22.42 -5.83
N VAL A 166 -0.43 -21.84 -6.99
CA VAL A 166 -1.82 -21.56 -7.40
C VAL A 166 -2.26 -22.61 -8.44
N PRO A 167 -3.27 -23.46 -8.14
CA PRO A 167 -3.76 -24.49 -9.07
C PRO A 167 -4.43 -23.90 -10.31
N ALA A 168 -4.57 -24.70 -11.36
CA ALA A 168 -5.28 -24.34 -12.59
C ALA A 168 -6.76 -23.97 -12.30
N PRO A 169 -7.34 -23.01 -13.05
CA PRO A 169 -8.67 -22.48 -12.75
C PRO A 169 -9.79 -23.47 -13.14
N THR A 170 -10.75 -23.69 -12.24
CA THR A 170 -11.85 -24.66 -12.46
C THR A 170 -13.04 -24.09 -13.24
N ARG A 171 -13.08 -22.77 -13.47
CA ARG A 171 -14.22 -22.04 -14.03
C ARG A 171 -13.80 -21.02 -15.11
N PRO A 172 -14.69 -20.71 -16.08
CA PRO A 172 -14.44 -19.65 -17.06
C PRO A 172 -14.30 -18.28 -16.39
N LEU A 173 -13.39 -17.43 -16.92
CA LEU A 173 -12.86 -16.29 -16.17
C LEU A 173 -13.88 -15.18 -15.81
N TRP A 174 -15.03 -15.10 -16.48
CA TRP A 174 -16.10 -14.15 -16.13
C TRP A 174 -16.71 -14.35 -14.73
N ILE A 175 -16.46 -15.47 -14.06
CA ILE A 175 -16.94 -15.79 -12.70
C ILE A 175 -15.81 -15.65 -11.64
N LEU A 176 -14.55 -15.47 -12.07
CA LEU A 176 -13.35 -15.70 -11.27
C LEU A 176 -12.93 -14.55 -10.32
N ARG A 177 -13.88 -13.70 -9.91
CA ARG A 177 -13.73 -12.82 -8.72
C ARG A 177 -14.13 -13.52 -7.41
N LYS A 178 -14.71 -14.73 -7.47
CA LYS A 178 -15.19 -15.51 -6.30
C LYS A 178 -14.96 -17.03 -6.44
N ASP A 179 -13.89 -17.45 -7.13
CA ASP A 179 -13.55 -18.88 -7.19
C ASP A 179 -12.75 -19.25 -5.92
N PRO A 180 -13.20 -20.22 -5.10
CA PRO A 180 -12.49 -20.61 -3.89
C PRO A 180 -11.15 -21.27 -4.24
N GLN A 181 -10.07 -20.91 -3.52
CA GLN A 181 -8.72 -21.43 -3.74
C GLN A 181 -8.53 -22.86 -3.19
N MET A 182 -9.52 -23.73 -3.41
CA MET A 182 -9.65 -25.08 -2.84
C MET A 182 -10.01 -26.05 -3.97
N SER A 183 -9.03 -26.31 -4.85
CA SER A 183 -9.21 -27.21 -6.00
C SER A 183 -7.88 -27.83 -6.43
N ASP A 184 -7.78 -29.16 -6.39
CA ASP A 184 -6.56 -29.92 -6.69
C ASP A 184 -6.27 -30.07 -8.20
N VAL A 185 -6.69 -29.07 -9.01
CA VAL A 185 -6.54 -29.11 -10.46
C VAL A 185 -5.15 -28.62 -10.87
N LEU A 186 -4.33 -29.55 -11.33
CA LEU A 186 -2.98 -29.31 -11.84
C LEU A 186 -3.00 -28.92 -13.33
N TYR A 187 -1.91 -28.37 -13.85
CA TYR A 187 -1.83 -27.83 -15.22
C TYR A 187 -1.58 -28.92 -16.26
N ASP A 188 -2.22 -28.81 -17.44
CA ASP A 188 -1.96 -29.66 -18.61
C ASP A 188 -0.54 -29.47 -19.16
N ARG A 189 -0.04 -28.23 -19.07
CA ARG A 189 1.20 -27.75 -19.69
C ARG A 189 1.95 -26.84 -18.72
N VAL A 190 3.25 -27.06 -18.56
CA VAL A 190 4.13 -26.17 -17.78
C VAL A 190 5.35 -25.79 -18.59
N LEU A 191 5.60 -24.49 -18.74
CA LEU A 191 6.86 -23.93 -19.20
C LEU A 191 7.68 -23.43 -18.00
N VAL A 192 8.96 -23.77 -18.00
CA VAL A 192 9.98 -23.27 -17.07
C VAL A 192 11.06 -22.59 -17.91
N ASP A 193 10.91 -21.28 -18.12
CA ASP A 193 11.83 -20.43 -18.90
C ASP A 193 12.89 -19.81 -17.97
N ALA A 194 13.69 -20.68 -17.33
CA ALA A 194 14.41 -20.36 -16.10
C ALA A 194 15.48 -19.26 -16.27
N GLU A 195 15.60 -18.39 -15.25
CA GLU A 195 16.66 -17.38 -15.15
C GLU A 195 18.05 -18.06 -15.31
N CYS A 196 18.83 -17.55 -16.25
CA CYS A 196 20.06 -18.15 -16.76
C CYS A 196 21.21 -17.13 -16.76
N THR A 197 22.43 -17.55 -17.12
CA THR A 197 23.57 -16.63 -17.30
C THR A 197 23.44 -15.69 -18.51
N HIS A 198 22.46 -15.86 -19.40
CA HIS A 198 22.22 -15.00 -20.57
C HIS A 198 23.38 -14.92 -21.60
N ASP A 199 24.34 -15.83 -21.53
CA ASP A 199 25.45 -15.99 -22.48
C ASP A 199 24.94 -16.22 -23.91
N GLY A 200 24.01 -17.15 -24.14
CA GLY A 200 23.38 -17.38 -25.45
C GLY A 200 22.50 -16.23 -25.97
N SER A 201 22.29 -15.17 -25.19
CA SER A 201 21.54 -13.96 -25.55
C SER A 201 22.41 -12.70 -25.63
N ILE A 202 23.75 -12.82 -25.64
CA ILE A 202 24.70 -11.70 -25.60
C ILE A 202 24.45 -10.61 -26.66
N SER A 203 23.97 -10.97 -27.85
CA SER A 203 23.68 -10.00 -28.92
C SER A 203 22.51 -9.03 -28.63
N HIS A 204 21.75 -9.26 -27.56
CA HIS A 204 20.77 -8.31 -27.00
C HIS A 204 21.37 -7.46 -25.86
N LEU A 205 22.35 -7.98 -25.13
CA LEU A 205 23.02 -7.29 -24.02
C LEU A 205 24.00 -6.20 -24.51
N THR A 206 24.69 -6.46 -25.64
CA THR A 206 25.52 -5.49 -26.38
C THR A 206 24.85 -4.13 -26.53
N THR A 207 23.62 -4.14 -27.05
CA THR A 207 22.84 -2.96 -27.44
C THR A 207 22.39 -2.13 -26.23
N SER A 208 22.48 -2.70 -25.02
CA SER A 208 21.78 -2.17 -23.85
C SER A 208 22.69 -1.67 -22.72
N HIS A 209 23.91 -2.20 -22.57
CA HIS A 209 24.74 -1.96 -21.36
C HIS A 209 26.22 -1.58 -21.59
N GLY A 210 26.79 -1.77 -22.80
CA GLY A 210 28.20 -1.45 -23.08
C GLY A 210 29.24 -2.32 -22.34
N LYS A 211 30.48 -2.41 -22.85
CA LYS A 211 31.46 -3.46 -22.43
C LYS A 211 31.64 -3.63 -20.92
N VAL A 212 31.74 -2.55 -20.15
CA VAL A 212 31.97 -2.58 -18.69
C VAL A 212 30.74 -3.08 -17.89
N GLY A 213 29.53 -3.01 -18.47
CA GLY A 213 28.29 -3.36 -17.77
C GLY A 213 28.00 -4.86 -17.67
N TRP A 214 28.74 -5.72 -18.38
CA TRP A 214 28.38 -7.13 -18.51
C TRP A 214 29.09 -8.02 -17.49
N ASP A 215 30.41 -7.85 -17.28
CA ASP A 215 31.17 -8.66 -16.31
C ASP A 215 30.50 -8.61 -14.91
N LYS A 216 30.07 -7.41 -14.48
CA LYS A 216 29.35 -7.19 -13.21
C LYS A 216 27.92 -7.77 -13.14
N LYS A 217 27.36 -8.29 -14.24
CA LYS A 217 25.94 -8.67 -14.35
C LYS A 217 25.70 -10.09 -14.87
N LEU A 218 26.70 -10.62 -15.57
CA LEU A 218 26.72 -11.91 -16.28
C LEU A 218 27.68 -12.90 -15.59
N LEU A 219 28.78 -12.39 -15.00
CA LEU A 219 29.86 -13.17 -14.39
C LEU A 219 30.02 -12.93 -12.88
N ASP A 220 29.04 -12.32 -12.21
CA ASP A 220 29.03 -12.16 -10.76
C ASP A 220 29.09 -13.53 -10.06
N PRO A 221 30.18 -13.87 -9.35
CA PRO A 221 30.33 -15.17 -8.69
C PRO A 221 29.20 -15.45 -7.69
N ALA A 222 28.71 -14.42 -6.99
CA ALA A 222 27.64 -14.57 -6.01
C ALA A 222 26.29 -14.93 -6.67
N LYS A 223 26.05 -14.43 -7.89
CA LYS A 223 24.89 -14.83 -8.69
C LYS A 223 25.08 -16.23 -9.30
N LEU A 224 26.26 -16.51 -9.85
CA LEU A 224 26.59 -17.80 -10.49
C LEU A 224 26.39 -18.99 -9.53
N THR A 225 26.91 -18.93 -8.31
CA THR A 225 26.81 -20.03 -7.32
C THR A 225 25.36 -20.35 -6.92
N GLY A 226 24.40 -19.43 -7.09
CA GLY A 226 22.99 -19.65 -6.79
C GLY A 226 22.12 -20.17 -7.94
N LEU A 227 22.56 -20.02 -9.20
CA LEU A 227 21.69 -20.24 -10.37
C LEU A 227 21.26 -21.69 -10.55
N GLU A 228 22.14 -22.68 -10.37
CA GLU A 228 21.78 -24.10 -10.51
C GLU A 228 20.70 -24.52 -9.50
N HIS A 229 20.81 -24.08 -8.24
CA HIS A 229 19.84 -24.38 -7.20
C HIS A 229 18.50 -23.70 -7.50
N LEU A 230 18.52 -22.45 -7.99
CA LEU A 230 17.32 -21.72 -8.41
C LEU A 230 16.62 -22.45 -9.57
N GLN A 231 17.36 -22.80 -10.62
CA GLN A 231 16.86 -23.52 -11.79
C GLN A 231 16.23 -24.86 -11.42
N ALA A 232 16.92 -25.68 -10.62
CA ALA A 232 16.39 -26.92 -10.09
C ALA A 232 15.11 -26.69 -9.27
N SER A 233 15.06 -25.65 -8.42
CA SER A 233 13.88 -25.35 -7.59
C SER A 233 12.66 -24.87 -8.39
N ILE A 234 12.86 -24.16 -9.50
CA ILE A 234 11.76 -23.76 -10.40
C ILE A 234 11.27 -24.96 -11.22
N LEU A 235 12.18 -25.81 -11.70
CA LEU A 235 11.84 -27.07 -12.39
C LEU A 235 11.03 -28.01 -11.48
N GLU A 236 11.51 -28.20 -10.26
CA GLU A 236 10.85 -28.98 -9.20
C GLU A 236 9.42 -28.48 -8.95
N ASN A 237 9.24 -27.17 -8.72
CA ASN A 237 7.92 -26.59 -8.46
C ASN A 237 7.01 -26.64 -9.71
N GLY A 238 7.57 -26.46 -10.90
CA GLY A 238 6.87 -26.65 -12.17
C GLY A 238 6.34 -28.07 -12.35
N PHE A 239 7.15 -29.09 -12.04
CA PHE A 239 6.74 -30.49 -12.12
C PHE A 239 5.68 -30.85 -11.07
N ASN A 240 5.81 -30.35 -9.84
CA ASN A 240 4.80 -30.52 -8.78
C ASN A 240 3.45 -29.86 -9.12
N LEU A 241 3.42 -28.90 -10.05
CA LEU A 241 2.20 -28.28 -10.57
C LEU A 241 1.67 -28.93 -11.87
N LEU A 242 2.40 -29.87 -12.48
CA LEU A 242 1.99 -30.57 -13.70
C LEU A 242 1.02 -31.72 -13.38
N ARG A 243 -0.08 -31.83 -14.13
CA ARG A 243 -0.98 -33.00 -13.98
C ARG A 243 -0.35 -34.28 -14.52
N SER A 244 -0.88 -35.42 -14.10
CA SER A 244 -0.57 -36.69 -14.76
C SER A 244 -1.00 -36.66 -16.23
N GLY A 245 -0.11 -37.12 -17.12
CA GLY A 245 -0.25 -37.01 -18.57
C GLY A 245 -0.07 -35.59 -19.13
N GLY A 246 0.41 -34.62 -18.35
CA GLY A 246 0.80 -33.30 -18.83
C GLY A 246 2.12 -33.31 -19.61
N ILE A 247 2.59 -32.15 -20.07
CA ILE A 247 3.95 -31.96 -20.62
C ILE A 247 4.61 -30.78 -19.91
N LEU A 248 5.84 -30.98 -19.42
CA LEU A 248 6.70 -29.91 -18.94
C LEU A 248 7.87 -29.62 -19.90
N VAL A 249 8.04 -28.35 -20.23
CA VAL A 249 9.24 -27.81 -20.88
C VAL A 249 10.11 -27.13 -19.84
N TYR A 250 11.36 -27.57 -19.74
CA TYR A 250 12.46 -26.76 -19.22
C TYR A 250 13.16 -26.10 -20.42
N SER A 251 13.49 -24.81 -20.33
CA SER A 251 14.33 -24.12 -21.30
C SER A 251 15.19 -23.05 -20.63
N THR A 252 16.46 -22.95 -21.03
CA THR A 252 17.34 -21.84 -20.64
C THR A 252 17.94 -21.14 -21.86
N CYS A 253 18.49 -19.96 -21.63
CA CYS A 253 19.24 -19.16 -22.58
C CYS A 253 20.77 -19.37 -22.52
N SER A 254 21.25 -20.38 -21.79
CA SER A 254 22.68 -20.62 -21.53
C SER A 254 23.23 -21.82 -22.30
N PHE A 255 24.52 -21.82 -22.58
CA PHE A 255 25.28 -22.97 -23.08
C PHE A 255 26.01 -23.74 -21.96
N ALA A 256 25.99 -23.31 -20.70
CA ALA A 256 26.65 -24.04 -19.62
C ALA A 256 26.02 -25.42 -19.39
N TYR A 257 26.82 -26.49 -19.38
CA TYR A 257 26.37 -27.86 -19.08
C TYR A 257 25.63 -27.93 -17.74
N ALA A 258 26.16 -27.26 -16.71
CA ALA A 258 25.64 -27.31 -15.35
C ALA A 258 24.23 -26.70 -15.19
N GLN A 259 23.83 -25.79 -16.09
CA GLN A 259 22.50 -25.15 -16.12
C GLN A 259 21.50 -25.87 -17.04
N ASN A 260 21.95 -26.82 -17.85
CA ASN A 260 21.14 -27.50 -18.87
C ASN A 260 21.16 -29.02 -18.64
N GLU A 261 22.05 -29.74 -19.33
CA GLU A 261 22.17 -31.20 -19.24
C GLU A 261 22.33 -31.67 -17.78
N GLY A 262 23.16 -30.98 -16.99
CA GLY A 262 23.37 -31.25 -15.57
C GLY A 262 22.15 -31.03 -14.65
N ILE A 263 21.23 -30.12 -15.00
CA ILE A 263 19.96 -29.95 -14.24
C ILE A 263 19.01 -31.10 -14.56
N ILE A 264 18.89 -31.47 -15.84
CA ILE A 264 18.01 -32.55 -16.29
C ILE A 264 18.46 -33.90 -15.72
N ILE A 265 19.77 -34.18 -15.68
CA ILE A 265 20.32 -35.38 -15.02
C ILE A 265 19.93 -35.42 -13.54
N LYS A 266 20.20 -34.36 -12.77
CA LYS A 266 19.85 -34.28 -11.33
C LYS A 266 18.35 -34.48 -11.09
N PHE A 267 17.51 -33.89 -11.94
CA PHE A 267 16.05 -33.98 -11.83
C PHE A 267 15.52 -35.39 -12.15
N LEU A 268 16.01 -36.05 -13.20
CA LEU A 268 15.60 -37.42 -13.54
C LEU A 268 16.09 -38.46 -12.52
N GLN A 269 17.21 -38.20 -11.84
CA GLN A 269 17.69 -39.02 -10.73
C GLN A 269 16.74 -38.99 -9.51
N SER A 270 16.10 -37.85 -9.22
CA SER A 270 15.08 -37.74 -8.16
C SER A 270 13.69 -38.18 -8.61
N HIS A 271 13.35 -38.07 -9.90
CA HIS A 271 12.01 -38.29 -10.43
C HIS A 271 11.89 -39.51 -11.35
N GLN A 272 11.79 -40.71 -10.75
CA GLN A 272 11.51 -41.97 -11.46
C GLN A 272 10.15 -41.98 -12.21
N ASN A 273 9.26 -41.03 -11.90
CA ASN A 273 7.98 -40.83 -12.59
C ASN A 273 8.07 -39.82 -13.76
N ALA A 274 9.28 -39.39 -14.15
CA ALA A 274 9.55 -38.55 -15.31
C ALA A 274 10.37 -39.30 -16.38
N GLN A 275 9.94 -39.20 -17.64
CA GLN A 275 10.58 -39.83 -18.81
C GLN A 275 10.77 -38.79 -19.93
N LEU A 276 11.99 -38.57 -20.43
CA LEU A 276 12.23 -37.64 -21.54
C LEU A 276 11.44 -38.03 -22.80
N GLN A 277 10.86 -37.05 -23.50
CA GLN A 277 10.05 -37.27 -24.70
C GLN A 277 10.65 -36.54 -25.90
N ARG A 278 10.96 -37.30 -26.98
CA ARG A 278 11.39 -36.74 -28.27
C ARG A 278 10.28 -35.89 -28.90
N LEU A 279 10.66 -34.74 -29.42
CA LEU A 279 9.73 -33.75 -29.97
C LEU A 279 9.37 -34.05 -31.42
N PRO A 280 8.09 -33.92 -31.85
CA PRO A 280 7.63 -34.40 -33.15
C PRO A 280 8.33 -33.80 -34.39
N PHE A 281 8.95 -32.63 -34.25
CA PHE A 281 9.59 -31.87 -35.31
C PHE A 281 11.13 -31.80 -35.20
N CYS A 282 11.75 -32.57 -34.30
CA CYS A 282 13.20 -32.47 -34.07
C CYS A 282 14.05 -32.88 -35.29
N HIS A 283 13.52 -33.73 -36.17
CA HIS A 283 14.18 -34.16 -37.40
C HIS A 283 14.35 -33.05 -38.46
N GLU A 284 13.62 -31.95 -38.35
CA GLU A 284 13.70 -30.79 -39.25
C GLU A 284 14.62 -29.68 -38.71
N LEU A 285 15.10 -29.82 -37.46
CA LEU A 285 15.94 -28.83 -36.80
C LEU A 285 17.43 -29.03 -37.11
N PRO A 286 18.19 -27.95 -37.39
CA PRO A 286 19.64 -27.97 -37.33
C PRO A 286 20.07 -27.99 -35.85
N LEU A 287 20.51 -29.16 -35.35
CA LEU A 287 20.85 -29.39 -33.95
C LEU A 287 22.37 -29.31 -33.71
N ALA A 288 22.76 -28.78 -32.54
CA ALA A 288 24.10 -28.90 -32.00
C ALA A 288 24.23 -30.18 -31.14
N SER A 289 25.45 -30.70 -31.00
CA SER A 289 25.77 -31.79 -30.07
C SER A 289 25.53 -31.37 -28.62
N LEU A 290 25.00 -32.26 -27.78
CA LEU A 290 24.90 -32.06 -26.32
C LEU A 290 26.27 -31.67 -25.73
N ALA A 291 26.29 -30.81 -24.70
CA ALA A 291 27.52 -30.52 -23.99
C ALA A 291 28.05 -31.75 -23.25
N ARG A 292 29.37 -31.81 -23.12
CA ARG A 292 30.07 -32.77 -22.27
C ARG A 292 30.16 -32.20 -20.84
N PRO A 293 30.24 -33.07 -19.81
CA PRO A 293 30.57 -32.59 -18.47
C PRO A 293 31.97 -31.94 -18.45
N PRO A 294 32.18 -30.84 -17.70
CA PRO A 294 33.47 -30.17 -17.62
C PRO A 294 34.62 -31.08 -17.15
N PRO A 295 35.89 -30.79 -17.50
CA PRO A 295 37.04 -31.57 -17.07
C PRO A 295 37.11 -31.76 -15.55
N GLY A 296 37.14 -33.02 -15.11
CA GLY A 296 37.11 -33.40 -13.70
C GLY A 296 35.73 -33.85 -13.18
N ILE A 297 34.66 -33.69 -13.94
CA ILE A 297 33.33 -34.25 -13.64
C ILE A 297 33.11 -35.48 -14.53
N THR A 298 33.20 -36.69 -13.96
CA THR A 298 32.68 -37.90 -14.61
C THR A 298 31.18 -37.98 -14.40
N ASP A 299 30.41 -37.90 -15.49
CA ASP A 299 28.99 -38.25 -15.47
C ASP A 299 28.86 -39.78 -15.35
N CYS A 300 28.51 -40.23 -14.15
CA CYS A 300 28.30 -41.64 -13.83
C CYS A 300 26.84 -42.09 -14.03
N SER A 301 26.00 -41.30 -14.72
CA SER A 301 24.57 -41.59 -14.89
C SER A 301 24.25 -42.30 -16.20
N ASN A 302 23.59 -43.45 -16.12
CA ASN A 302 23.10 -44.21 -17.29
C ASN A 302 21.79 -43.63 -17.85
N ILE A 303 21.68 -42.30 -17.94
CA ILE A 303 20.45 -41.59 -18.34
C ILE A 303 20.53 -41.25 -19.82
N ASP A 304 19.59 -41.77 -20.63
CA ASP A 304 19.53 -41.49 -22.06
C ASP A 304 19.01 -40.07 -22.35
N LEU A 305 19.93 -39.13 -22.54
CA LEU A 305 19.63 -37.77 -22.98
C LEU A 305 19.31 -37.67 -24.49
N SER A 306 19.20 -38.76 -25.26
CA SER A 306 18.88 -38.71 -26.71
C SER A 306 17.46 -38.20 -27.05
N ALA A 307 16.65 -37.92 -26.04
CA ALA A 307 15.36 -37.25 -26.16
C ALA A 307 15.42 -35.75 -25.76
N CYS A 308 16.50 -35.31 -25.11
CA CYS A 308 16.79 -33.89 -25.00
C CYS A 308 17.10 -33.34 -26.39
N ILE A 309 16.54 -32.17 -26.71
CA ILE A 309 16.96 -31.39 -27.90
C ILE A 309 17.83 -30.05 -27.46
N ARG A 310 19.91 -29.17 -28.04
CA ARG A 310 20.83 -27.98 -27.98
C ARG A 310 20.80 -27.28 -29.33
N VAL A 311 20.44 -25.99 -29.32
CA VAL A 311 20.56 -25.10 -30.50
C VAL A 311 21.56 -24.00 -30.21
N SER A 312 22.35 -23.63 -31.21
CA SER A 312 23.41 -22.64 -31.06
C SER A 312 23.54 -21.71 -32.29
N PRO A 313 24.16 -20.53 -32.16
CA PRO A 313 24.40 -19.64 -33.28
C PRO A 313 25.13 -20.28 -34.45
N LEU A 314 26.15 -21.11 -34.19
CA LEU A 314 26.97 -21.76 -35.22
C LEU A 314 26.21 -22.84 -35.99
N HIS A 315 25.46 -23.70 -35.29
CA HIS A 315 24.75 -24.82 -35.90
C HIS A 315 23.36 -24.43 -36.40
N SER A 316 22.61 -23.68 -35.59
CA SER A 316 21.17 -23.46 -35.73
C SER A 316 20.79 -22.05 -36.20
N GLN A 317 21.75 -21.12 -36.20
CA GLN A 317 21.56 -19.69 -36.53
C GLN A 317 20.56 -18.97 -35.61
N CYS A 318 20.37 -19.42 -34.36
CA CYS A 318 19.53 -18.79 -33.34
C CYS A 318 20.19 -18.77 -31.95
N GLY A 319 19.66 -17.94 -31.04
CA GLY A 319 20.29 -17.62 -29.75
C GLY A 319 19.83 -18.49 -28.59
N GLY A 320 20.35 -19.72 -28.49
CA GLY A 320 20.32 -20.56 -27.29
C GLY A 320 18.99 -21.23 -26.93
N MET A 321 19.01 -22.56 -26.75
CA MET A 321 17.99 -23.32 -26.01
C MET A 321 18.49 -24.76 -25.77
N PHE A 322 17.97 -25.44 -24.73
CA PHE A 322 17.62 -26.87 -24.82
C PHE A 322 16.52 -27.34 -23.85
N GLN A 323 16.13 -28.62 -23.99
CA GLN A 323 14.79 -29.18 -23.67
C GLN A 323 14.88 -30.71 -23.45
N ASN A 324 13.86 -31.53 -23.07
CA ASN A 324 12.41 -31.39 -22.79
C ASN A 324 11.95 -32.58 -21.89
N ALA A 325 11.09 -32.39 -20.87
CA ALA A 325 10.87 -33.41 -19.82
C ALA A 325 9.39 -33.74 -19.47
N ALA A 326 8.97 -34.93 -19.94
CA ALA A 326 8.07 -35.88 -19.27
C ALA A 326 6.53 -35.67 -19.15
N PRO A 327 5.76 -36.73 -19.50
CA PRO A 327 4.43 -36.99 -18.93
C PRO A 327 4.50 -37.86 -17.67
N SER A 328 3.81 -37.45 -16.61
CA SER A 328 3.62 -38.24 -15.38
C SER A 328 2.59 -39.37 -15.57
N LEU A 329 2.83 -40.56 -15.02
CA LEU A 329 1.99 -41.77 -15.22
C LEU A 329 1.28 -42.25 -13.93
N GLN A 330 0.16 -41.63 -13.56
CA GLN A 330 -0.74 -42.13 -12.52
C GLN A 330 -1.86 -42.99 -13.13
N SER A 331 -1.51 -44.22 -13.54
CA SER A 331 -2.51 -45.23 -13.92
C SER A 331 -2.19 -46.63 -13.38
N LEU A 332 -1.72 -46.72 -12.13
CA LEU A 332 -1.73 -47.99 -11.38
C LEU A 332 -3.10 -48.18 -10.73
N LYS A 333 -4.03 -48.77 -11.50
CA LYS A 333 -5.27 -49.35 -10.94
C LYS A 333 -4.92 -50.56 -10.08
N ILE A 334 -4.61 -50.34 -8.81
CA ILE A 334 -4.67 -51.42 -7.82
C ILE A 334 -6.14 -51.60 -7.42
N LEU A 335 -6.73 -52.69 -7.90
CA LEU A 335 -8.04 -53.16 -7.42
C LEU A 335 -7.91 -53.56 -5.96
N ALA A 336 -8.61 -52.88 -5.06
CA ALA A 336 -8.59 -53.21 -3.64
C ALA A 336 -9.29 -54.54 -3.36
N LYS A 337 -8.54 -55.53 -2.85
CA LYS A 337 -9.05 -56.59 -1.95
C LYS A 337 -8.02 -56.85 -0.83
N PRO A 338 -8.46 -57.35 0.35
CA PRO A 338 -7.72 -57.14 1.60
C PRO A 338 -6.82 -58.30 2.04
N ASN A 339 -5.84 -57.95 2.88
CA ASN A 339 -5.10 -58.73 3.88
C ASN A 339 -5.05 -60.27 3.76
N SER A 340 -3.89 -60.79 3.32
CA SER A 340 -3.30 -62.04 3.82
C SER A 340 -1.76 -62.05 3.57
N PRO A 341 -0.92 -62.68 4.41
CA PRO A 341 0.54 -62.52 4.35
C PRO A 341 1.29 -63.60 3.52
N SER A 342 2.56 -63.30 3.22
CA SER A 342 3.68 -64.19 2.83
C SER A 342 3.60 -65.03 1.55
N ILE A 343 4.64 -64.92 0.70
CA ILE A 343 5.56 -65.99 0.23
C ILE A 343 6.53 -65.38 -0.84
N SER A 344 7.62 -66.08 -1.17
CA SER A 344 8.81 -65.61 -1.90
C SER A 344 8.91 -66.01 -3.39
N GLU A 345 9.90 -65.41 -4.07
CA GLU A 345 10.73 -65.96 -5.16
C GLU A 345 10.22 -66.08 -6.62
N ASN A 346 11.10 -65.55 -7.50
CA ASN A 346 11.63 -66.09 -8.76
C ASN A 346 10.87 -66.04 -10.12
N ASP A 347 11.64 -65.52 -11.10
CA ASP A 347 11.92 -66.04 -12.44
C ASP A 347 10.87 -66.12 -13.59
N SER A 348 11.03 -65.16 -14.50
CA SER A 348 11.49 -65.41 -15.89
C SER A 348 10.51 -65.64 -17.08
N GLU A 349 10.97 -65.09 -18.22
CA GLU A 349 10.83 -65.55 -19.63
C GLU A 349 9.46 -65.81 -20.32
N ARG A 350 9.29 -65.08 -21.44
CA ARG A 350 8.89 -65.57 -22.80
C ARG A 350 7.46 -66.07 -23.11
N SER A 351 6.72 -65.14 -23.72
CA SER A 351 6.23 -65.18 -25.12
C SER A 351 5.32 -66.31 -25.67
N HIS A 352 4.27 -65.84 -26.35
CA HIS A 352 3.72 -66.30 -27.65
C HIS A 352 2.54 -67.31 -27.72
N HIS A 353 1.42 -66.76 -28.22
CA HIS A 353 0.57 -67.27 -29.31
C HIS A 353 -0.14 -68.64 -29.21
N GLY A 354 -1.48 -68.60 -29.27
CA GLY A 354 -2.18 -69.38 -30.31
C GLY A 354 -3.64 -69.78 -30.07
N ILE A 355 -4.54 -69.29 -30.94
CA ILE A 355 -5.70 -70.06 -31.51
C ILE A 355 -6.88 -70.28 -30.49
N ARG A 356 -8.19 -70.29 -30.82
CA ARG A 356 -8.97 -70.51 -32.06
C ARG A 356 -10.21 -69.58 -32.15
N VAL A 357 -11.02 -69.73 -33.20
CA VAL A 357 -12.15 -68.85 -33.60
C VAL A 357 -13.41 -69.68 -33.96
N PRO A 358 -14.62 -69.18 -33.62
CA PRO A 358 -15.77 -69.14 -34.54
C PRO A 358 -16.15 -67.66 -34.82
N SER A 359 -16.28 -67.15 -36.06
CA SER A 359 -17.40 -67.35 -37.00
C SER A 359 -18.79 -67.23 -36.34
N TRP A 360 -19.66 -66.28 -36.69
CA TRP A 360 -19.76 -65.40 -37.87
C TRP A 360 -19.53 -63.91 -37.48
N LEU A 361 -18.77 -63.03 -38.14
CA LEU A 361 -18.06 -63.02 -39.43
C LEU A 361 -18.91 -62.74 -40.69
N ARG A 362 -19.32 -61.47 -40.85
CA ARG A 362 -19.31 -60.60 -42.07
C ARG A 362 -19.85 -59.21 -41.65
N ARG A 363 -19.42 -58.05 -42.19
CA ARG A 363 -18.65 -57.77 -43.42
C ARG A 363 -17.90 -56.42 -43.32
N PHE A 364 -16.87 -56.24 -44.17
CA PHE A 364 -16.15 -55.00 -44.52
C PHE A 364 -15.16 -54.32 -43.54
N GLN A 365 -13.91 -54.76 -43.63
CA GLN A 365 -12.74 -53.89 -43.91
C GLN A 365 -12.66 -53.62 -45.44
N PRO A 366 -11.94 -52.60 -45.97
CA PRO A 366 -10.45 -52.51 -46.03
C PRO A 366 -9.92 -51.14 -45.50
N ILE A 367 -8.62 -50.87 -45.20
CA ILE A 367 -7.28 -51.29 -45.66
C ILE A 367 -6.66 -50.41 -46.78
N TRP A 368 -5.63 -49.65 -46.37
CA TRP A 368 -4.37 -49.23 -47.05
C TRP A 368 -4.38 -48.67 -48.51
N LYS A 369 -3.67 -47.54 -48.73
CA LYS A 369 -2.26 -47.57 -49.23
C LYS A 369 -1.52 -46.21 -49.22
N ALA A 370 -0.20 -46.36 -49.36
CA ALA A 370 0.92 -45.42 -49.52
C ALA A 370 0.73 -44.01 -50.13
N CYS A 371 1.60 -43.11 -49.64
CA CYS A 371 2.41 -42.03 -50.25
C CYS A 371 2.12 -41.45 -51.66
N VAL A 372 2.63 -40.21 -51.86
CA VAL A 372 3.06 -39.51 -53.12
C VAL A 372 2.23 -38.29 -53.56
N PHE A 373 2.84 -37.10 -53.35
CA PHE A 373 2.78 -35.83 -54.12
C PHE A 373 1.46 -35.02 -54.33
N ALA A 374 1.44 -33.86 -53.67
CA ALA A 374 1.41 -32.48 -54.25
C ALA A 374 0.29 -31.99 -55.21
N TYR A 375 -0.40 -30.91 -54.77
CA TYR A 375 -0.99 -29.80 -55.56
C TYR A 375 -2.15 -30.16 -56.55
N PRO A 376 -2.83 -29.19 -57.24
CA PRO A 376 -2.70 -27.71 -57.31
C PRO A 376 -3.83 -26.97 -56.52
N ILE A 377 -3.72 -25.69 -56.10
CA ILE A 377 -3.79 -24.42 -56.89
C ILE A 377 -4.95 -24.40 -57.90
N GLY A 378 -5.88 -23.43 -57.82
CA GLY A 378 -7.00 -23.41 -58.80
C GLY A 378 -8.12 -22.37 -58.68
N SER A 379 -7.81 -21.09 -58.45
CA SER A 379 -8.56 -19.91 -58.97
C SER A 379 -10.13 -19.83 -58.93
N THR A 380 -10.65 -18.80 -58.25
CA THR A 380 -11.74 -17.89 -58.72
C THR A 380 -13.09 -18.44 -59.21
N ARG A 381 -14.21 -17.86 -58.70
CA ARG A 381 -15.01 -16.84 -59.43
C ARG A 381 -16.22 -16.29 -58.63
N LYS A 382 -16.36 -14.95 -58.67
CA LYS A 382 -17.59 -14.14 -58.83
C LYS A 382 -18.79 -14.30 -57.86
N PHE A 383 -18.97 -13.27 -57.03
CA PHE A 383 -20.27 -12.59 -56.77
C PHE A 383 -21.06 -12.31 -58.09
N PRO A 384 -22.42 -12.23 -58.11
CA PRO A 384 -23.15 -11.15 -57.38
C PRO A 384 -24.62 -11.37 -56.95
N GLY A 385 -25.07 -10.53 -56.00
CA GLY A 385 -26.47 -10.06 -55.84
C GLY A 385 -27.50 -11.02 -55.20
N THR A 386 -28.72 -10.59 -54.85
CA THR A 386 -29.24 -9.21 -54.63
C THR A 386 -30.63 -9.27 -53.98
N ARG A 387 -30.91 -8.47 -52.92
CA ARG A 387 -32.26 -8.20 -52.35
C ARG A 387 -33.04 -9.45 -51.86
N SER A 388 -34.20 -9.35 -51.21
CA SER A 388 -34.70 -8.45 -50.14
C SER A 388 -35.70 -9.29 -49.29
N ASP A 389 -36.14 -8.92 -48.08
CA ASP A 389 -37.24 -7.98 -47.86
C ASP A 389 -37.49 -7.66 -46.36
N LEU A 390 -37.95 -6.42 -46.15
CA LEU A 390 -38.99 -5.97 -45.20
C LEU A 390 -38.95 -6.36 -43.70
N PHE A 391 -38.80 -5.33 -42.85
CA PHE A 391 -39.35 -5.30 -41.49
C PHE A 391 -40.01 -3.94 -41.20
N SER A 392 -41.34 -3.93 -41.07
CA SER A 392 -42.18 -2.84 -40.56
C SER A 392 -43.56 -3.44 -40.18
N SER A 393 -44.26 -3.02 -39.10
CA SER A 393 -43.90 -2.11 -38.00
C SER A 393 -44.84 -2.31 -36.80
N SER A 394 -44.57 -1.59 -35.70
CA SER A 394 -45.55 -1.06 -34.72
C SER A 394 -46.35 -2.00 -33.78
N PHE A 395 -46.02 -1.91 -32.47
CA PHE A 395 -46.86 -2.16 -31.26
C PHE A 395 -47.30 -3.62 -30.94
N PRO A 396 -47.69 -3.97 -29.69
CA PRO A 396 -47.95 -3.12 -28.50
C PRO A 396 -47.07 -3.44 -27.25
N PRO A 397 -47.15 -2.62 -26.18
CA PRO A 397 -46.58 -2.94 -24.86
C PRO A 397 -47.58 -3.73 -23.97
N PRO A 398 -47.11 -4.68 -23.13
CA PRO A 398 -47.90 -5.26 -22.04
C PRO A 398 -47.62 -4.57 -20.69
N SER A 399 -48.69 -4.22 -19.97
CA SER A 399 -48.64 -3.67 -18.59
C SER A 399 -48.32 -4.76 -17.54
N PRO A 400 -47.87 -4.40 -16.31
CA PRO A 400 -47.27 -5.36 -15.39
C PRO A 400 -48.29 -6.13 -14.54
N VAL A 401 -48.02 -7.41 -14.24
CA VAL A 401 -48.63 -8.12 -13.10
C VAL A 401 -47.81 -9.33 -12.63
N ILE A 402 -47.64 -9.44 -11.31
CA ILE A 402 -47.28 -10.63 -10.50
C ILE A 402 -46.07 -11.48 -10.96
N HIS A 403 -44.93 -11.30 -10.24
CA HIS A 403 -44.09 -12.44 -9.87
C HIS A 403 -44.54 -12.96 -8.48
N SER A 404 -44.76 -14.26 -8.35
CA SER A 404 -45.43 -14.89 -7.20
C SER A 404 -44.52 -15.14 -5.98
N THR A 405 -44.49 -14.20 -5.04
CA THR A 405 -43.76 -14.34 -3.77
C THR A 405 -44.59 -14.93 -2.61
N ARG A 406 -44.73 -16.26 -2.57
CA ARG A 406 -45.02 -17.02 -1.32
C ARG A 406 -44.14 -18.26 -1.27
N ARG A 407 -43.22 -18.43 -0.31
CA ARG A 407 -43.39 -18.56 1.16
C ARG A 407 -44.31 -19.72 1.57
N ARG A 408 -43.69 -20.83 1.98
CA ARG A 408 -43.95 -21.51 3.26
C ARG A 408 -42.58 -21.77 3.92
N SER A 409 -42.24 -21.44 5.16
CA SER A 409 -42.93 -21.13 6.43
C SER A 409 -42.97 -22.29 7.44
N ALA A 410 -41.97 -22.30 8.32
CA ALA A 410 -42.07 -22.73 9.71
C ALA A 410 -41.53 -21.54 10.53
N SER A 411 -42.40 -20.77 11.19
CA SER A 411 -42.52 -20.71 12.66
C SER A 411 -41.19 -20.38 13.37
N LEU A 412 -41.09 -19.29 14.14
CA LEU A 412 -42.06 -18.93 15.18
C LEU A 412 -42.67 -17.52 15.10
N ILE A 413 -43.79 -17.44 15.81
CA ILE A 413 -44.72 -16.34 16.09
C ILE A 413 -44.07 -14.96 16.27
N SER A 414 -44.71 -13.94 15.70
CA SER A 414 -44.57 -12.54 16.11
C SER A 414 -45.70 -12.16 17.06
N ASP A 415 -45.37 -11.63 18.23
CA ASP A 415 -46.31 -10.87 19.07
C ASP A 415 -45.72 -9.48 19.39
N SER A 416 -46.61 -8.52 19.65
CA SER A 416 -46.27 -7.09 19.67
C SER A 416 -45.72 -6.61 21.01
N VAL A 417 -44.52 -6.00 21.00
CA VAL A 417 -44.07 -5.10 22.08
C VAL A 417 -43.48 -3.84 21.44
N THR A 418 -43.98 -2.67 21.87
CA THR A 418 -43.43 -1.36 21.51
C THR A 418 -42.14 -1.09 22.29
N PRO A 419 -41.20 -0.27 21.76
CA PRO A 419 -40.17 0.35 22.59
C PRO A 419 -40.81 1.43 23.48
N SER A 420 -41.60 0.99 24.46
CA SER A 420 -42.28 1.90 25.37
C SER A 420 -41.27 2.66 26.23
N THR A 421 -41.48 3.96 26.41
CA THR A 421 -40.72 4.80 27.35
C THR A 421 -41.05 4.45 28.79
N LYS A 422 -40.52 3.31 29.25
CA LYS A 422 -40.34 2.98 30.67
C LYS A 422 -38.89 2.63 30.91
N MET A 423 -38.14 3.63 31.33
CA MET A 423 -36.88 3.47 32.03
C MET A 423 -37.12 2.57 33.25
N GLU A 424 -36.62 1.34 33.23
CA GLU A 424 -36.62 0.51 34.43
C GLU A 424 -35.72 1.18 35.48
N ALA A 425 -36.34 1.68 36.53
CA ALA A 425 -35.64 2.03 37.76
C ALA A 425 -35.16 0.72 38.39
N PHE A 426 -33.97 0.25 37.97
CA PHE A 426 -33.37 -1.00 38.44
C PHE A 426 -33.39 -1.06 39.97
N ASP A 427 -34.21 -1.96 40.49
CA ASP A 427 -34.69 -1.84 41.86
C ASP A 427 -33.65 -2.31 42.89
N ASN A 428 -32.98 -1.33 43.50
CA ASN A 428 -32.07 -1.58 44.61
C ASN A 428 -32.77 -2.25 45.81
N ALA A 429 -34.07 -2.02 46.03
CA ALA A 429 -34.78 -2.61 47.17
C ALA A 429 -34.83 -4.15 47.07
N THR A 430 -34.98 -4.71 45.87
CA THR A 430 -34.88 -6.15 45.63
C THR A 430 -33.51 -6.72 46.05
N LEU A 431 -32.41 -6.02 45.78
CA LEU A 431 -31.07 -6.46 46.18
C LEU A 431 -30.83 -6.31 47.69
N GLU A 432 -31.38 -5.26 48.32
CA GLU A 432 -31.31 -5.06 49.76
C GLU A 432 -32.17 -6.05 50.55
N ASN A 433 -33.32 -6.46 50.00
CA ASN A 433 -34.14 -7.54 50.55
C ASN A 433 -33.37 -8.87 50.53
N GLN A 434 -32.71 -9.23 49.43
CA GLN A 434 -31.89 -10.46 49.35
C GLN A 434 -30.70 -10.44 50.32
N LEU A 435 -30.02 -9.29 50.48
CA LEU A 435 -28.97 -9.09 51.49
C LEU A 435 -29.50 -9.26 52.92
N THR A 436 -30.70 -8.73 53.20
CA THR A 436 -31.36 -8.80 54.52
C THR A 436 -31.85 -10.20 54.84
N GLU A 437 -32.41 -10.91 53.86
CA GLU A 437 -32.85 -12.31 53.97
C GLU A 437 -31.65 -13.22 54.26
N GLN A 438 -30.59 -13.16 53.44
CA GLN A 438 -29.39 -13.99 53.65
C GLN A 438 -28.66 -13.63 54.95
N GLY A 439 -28.59 -12.35 55.32
CA GLY A 439 -28.09 -11.93 56.64
C GLY A 439 -28.93 -12.45 57.81
N SER A 440 -30.21 -12.75 57.59
CA SER A 440 -31.11 -13.34 58.59
C SER A 440 -31.02 -14.86 58.63
N ARG A 441 -30.92 -15.52 57.46
CA ARG A 441 -30.62 -16.97 57.32
C ARG A 441 -29.34 -17.36 58.04
N ILE A 442 -28.26 -16.60 57.83
CA ILE A 442 -26.96 -16.81 58.52
C ILE A 442 -27.08 -16.61 60.04
N ARG A 443 -27.92 -15.68 60.50
CA ARG A 443 -28.18 -15.51 61.95
C ARG A 443 -28.97 -16.68 62.53
N ALA A 444 -29.99 -17.19 61.83
CA ALA A 444 -30.74 -18.38 62.25
C ALA A 444 -29.85 -19.64 62.31
N LEU A 445 -29.03 -19.88 61.29
CA LEU A 445 -28.09 -21.02 61.25
C LEU A 445 -27.04 -20.94 62.39
N LYS A 446 -26.57 -19.72 62.75
CA LYS A 446 -25.71 -19.53 63.93
C LYS A 446 -26.45 -19.80 65.25
N ALA A 447 -27.71 -19.39 65.38
CA ALA A 447 -28.53 -19.66 66.56
C ALA A 447 -28.81 -21.16 66.75
N GLN A 448 -28.75 -21.95 65.67
CA GLN A 448 -28.83 -23.42 65.68
C GLN A 448 -27.48 -24.12 65.99
N GLY A 449 -26.41 -23.37 66.31
CA GLY A 449 -25.13 -23.94 66.73
C GLY A 449 -24.30 -24.59 65.60
N ILE A 450 -24.64 -24.32 64.33
CA ILE A 450 -24.01 -24.96 63.16
C ILE A 450 -22.52 -24.60 63.04
N SER A 451 -21.71 -25.55 62.58
CA SER A 451 -20.25 -25.40 62.54
C SER A 451 -19.81 -24.26 61.62
N LYS A 452 -18.66 -23.64 61.96
CA LYS A 452 -18.11 -22.51 61.22
C LYS A 452 -17.76 -22.87 59.77
N THR A 453 -17.45 -24.14 59.50
CA THR A 453 -17.19 -24.71 58.17
C THR A 453 -18.46 -24.81 57.32
N ASP A 454 -19.56 -25.33 57.89
CA ASP A 454 -20.82 -25.52 57.15
C ASP A 454 -21.54 -24.18 56.89
N LEU A 455 -21.22 -23.16 57.69
CA LEU A 455 -21.72 -21.79 57.53
C LEU A 455 -21.01 -21.00 56.40
N GLN A 456 -19.85 -21.48 55.93
CA GLN A 456 -19.02 -20.76 54.95
C GLN A 456 -19.69 -20.51 53.59
N PRO A 457 -20.38 -21.47 52.92
CA PRO A 457 -21.01 -21.19 51.62
C PRO A 457 -22.11 -20.12 51.67
N GLU A 458 -22.85 -20.00 52.77
CA GLU A 458 -23.84 -18.93 52.94
C GLU A 458 -23.16 -17.58 53.20
N LEU A 459 -22.05 -17.55 53.95
CA LEU A 459 -21.21 -16.35 54.13
C LEU A 459 -20.61 -15.86 52.80
N ASP A 460 -20.12 -16.77 51.96
CA ASP A 460 -19.55 -16.44 50.64
C ASP A 460 -20.63 -15.93 49.67
N LYS A 461 -21.84 -16.48 49.76
CA LYS A 461 -23.03 -16.01 49.02
C LYS A 461 -23.47 -14.61 49.47
N LEU A 462 -23.47 -14.33 50.78
CA LEU A 462 -23.70 -12.98 51.30
C LEU A 462 -22.59 -12.02 50.85
N LYS A 463 -21.33 -12.46 50.78
CA LYS A 463 -20.21 -11.65 50.31
C LYS A 463 -20.39 -11.24 48.85
N LYS A 464 -20.70 -12.19 47.96
CA LYS A 464 -21.01 -11.89 46.54
C LYS A 464 -22.11 -10.83 46.38
N LEU A 465 -23.20 -10.93 47.13
CA LEU A 465 -24.28 -9.93 47.08
C LEU A 465 -23.84 -8.52 47.54
N LYS A 466 -22.89 -8.44 48.48
CA LYS A 466 -22.29 -7.15 48.90
C LYS A 466 -21.32 -6.59 47.85
N ASP A 467 -20.47 -7.44 47.29
CA ASP A 467 -19.51 -7.06 46.24
C ASP A 467 -20.28 -6.58 44.98
N GLU A 468 -21.40 -7.22 44.65
CA GLU A 468 -22.28 -6.80 43.56
C GLU A 468 -23.03 -5.48 43.85
N LYS A 469 -23.52 -5.28 45.09
CA LYS A 469 -24.09 -3.99 45.50
C LYS A 469 -23.05 -2.86 45.36
N ALA A 470 -21.83 -3.07 45.87
CA ALA A 470 -20.75 -2.09 45.78
C ALA A 470 -20.38 -1.75 44.33
N HIS A 471 -20.34 -2.74 43.42
CA HIS A 471 -20.13 -2.50 42.00
C HIS A 471 -21.25 -1.65 41.35
N ARG A 472 -22.52 -1.91 41.70
CA ARG A 472 -23.67 -1.13 41.20
C ARG A 472 -23.69 0.29 41.76
N GLU A 473 -23.32 0.48 43.02
CA GLU A 473 -23.21 1.81 43.65
C GLU A 473 -22.04 2.62 43.07
N ALA A 474 -20.88 1.99 42.82
CA ALA A 474 -19.78 2.63 42.12
C ALA A 474 -20.15 3.07 40.69
N ALA A 475 -20.81 2.19 39.93
CA ALA A 475 -21.30 2.52 38.58
C ALA A 475 -22.32 3.67 38.59
N LYS A 476 -23.19 3.75 39.61
CA LYS A 476 -24.14 4.86 39.77
C LYS A 476 -23.42 6.17 40.11
N ALA A 477 -22.42 6.14 40.99
CA ALA A 477 -21.61 7.31 41.31
C ALA A 477 -20.84 7.85 40.09
N SER A 478 -20.33 6.97 39.21
CA SER A 478 -19.70 7.35 37.94
C SER A 478 -20.63 8.04 36.94
N LEU A 479 -21.95 7.98 37.14
CA LEU A 479 -22.97 8.56 36.25
C LEU A 479 -23.58 9.87 36.79
N THR A 480 -23.28 10.30 38.02
CA THR A 480 -23.98 11.42 38.67
C THR A 480 -23.09 12.55 39.21
N SER A 481 -21.76 12.44 39.16
CA SER A 481 -20.86 13.52 39.59
C SER A 481 -20.74 14.63 38.53
N GLY A 482 -21.80 15.43 38.35
CA GLY A 482 -21.95 16.33 37.20
C GLY A 482 -22.43 17.77 37.45
N SER A 483 -22.74 18.21 38.67
CA SER A 483 -23.12 19.62 38.93
C SER A 483 -22.94 20.13 40.37
N SER A 484 -22.44 21.37 40.47
CA SER A 484 -22.68 22.39 41.53
C SER A 484 -22.40 22.10 43.02
N LYS A 485 -21.25 22.63 43.48
CA LYS A 485 -20.98 23.45 44.70
C LYS A 485 -21.99 23.44 45.87
N GLU A 486 -21.49 23.29 47.10
CA GLU A 486 -21.27 24.35 48.13
C GLU A 486 -20.86 23.71 49.48
N GLY A 487 -20.52 24.50 50.52
CA GLY A 487 -20.51 24.01 51.92
C GLY A 487 -19.14 23.76 52.58
N SER A 488 -18.72 24.76 53.34
CA SER A 488 -17.59 24.83 54.29
C SER A 488 -17.48 23.76 55.40
N ASN A 489 -16.28 23.72 56.00
CA ASN A 489 -15.90 23.31 57.36
C ASN A 489 -15.12 22.00 57.56
N SER A 490 -14.07 22.13 58.38
CA SER A 490 -13.13 21.13 58.86
C SER A 490 -13.58 20.53 60.18
N GLU A 491 -13.20 19.27 60.45
CA GLU A 491 -12.70 18.88 61.78
C GLU A 491 -11.80 17.64 61.68
N GLU A 492 -11.06 17.33 62.76
CA GLU A 492 -9.86 16.48 62.73
C GLU A 492 -10.15 14.97 62.78
N CYS A 493 -9.20 14.16 62.28
CA CYS A 493 -9.18 12.71 62.47
C CYS A 493 -7.96 12.30 63.32
N PRO A 494 -8.14 11.60 64.47
CA PRO A 494 -7.05 11.29 65.40
C PRO A 494 -6.13 10.15 64.94
N LYS A 495 -4.98 10.04 65.62
CA LYS A 495 -3.80 9.25 65.20
C LYS A 495 -3.91 7.75 65.48
N THR A 496 -3.34 6.94 64.56
CA THR A 496 -2.81 5.56 64.77
C THR A 496 -3.85 4.47 65.12
N VAL A 497 -3.66 3.17 64.85
CA VAL A 497 -2.43 2.33 64.81
C VAL A 497 -2.34 1.45 63.53
N SER A 498 -1.14 0.95 63.25
CA SER A 498 -0.69 0.23 62.04
C SER A 498 -1.38 -1.09 61.68
N ALA A 499 -1.48 -1.36 60.36
CA ALA A 499 -0.89 -2.54 59.71
C ALA A 499 -0.73 -2.31 58.20
N SER A 500 0.22 -2.99 57.55
CA SER A 500 0.54 -2.83 56.12
C SER A 500 -0.32 -3.72 55.20
N VAL A 501 -0.79 -3.16 54.09
CA VAL A 501 -0.25 -3.39 52.72
C VAL A 501 -0.84 -2.31 51.80
N THR A 502 0.02 -1.58 51.09
CA THR A 502 -0.38 -0.60 50.06
C THR A 502 -0.18 -1.17 48.66
N ASN A 503 -1.13 -0.94 47.75
CA ASN A 503 -0.86 -0.64 46.34
C ASN A 503 -2.13 -0.16 45.63
N GLY A 504 -2.14 1.10 45.18
CA GLY A 504 -3.11 1.61 44.21
C GLY A 504 -2.73 1.25 42.77
N PRO A 505 -3.50 1.70 41.76
CA PRO A 505 -3.10 1.56 40.37
C PRO A 505 -1.80 2.33 40.10
N LYS A 506 -0.77 1.65 39.56
CA LYS A 506 0.49 2.29 39.16
C LYS A 506 0.28 3.32 38.06
N LEU A 507 0.98 4.45 38.16
CA LEU A 507 1.11 5.41 37.06
C LEU A 507 1.94 4.79 35.92
N PHE A 508 1.78 5.34 34.72
CA PHE A 508 2.55 4.96 33.54
C PHE A 508 4.04 5.38 33.67
N ASP A 509 4.96 4.46 33.38
CA ASP A 509 6.40 4.68 33.43
C ASP A 509 6.99 4.80 32.01
N ARG A 510 7.26 6.05 31.59
CA ARG A 510 7.90 6.34 30.30
C ARG A 510 9.34 5.85 30.22
N ALA A 511 10.10 5.87 31.31
CA ALA A 511 11.51 5.48 31.31
C ALA A 511 11.66 3.97 31.13
N ALA A 512 10.77 3.18 31.75
CA ALA A 512 10.68 1.74 31.50
C ALA A 512 10.36 1.45 30.03
N LEU A 513 9.37 2.14 29.44
CA LEU A 513 9.03 1.98 28.02
C LEU A 513 10.21 2.32 27.11
N GLU A 514 10.80 3.52 27.24
CA GLU A 514 11.89 3.99 26.38
C GLU A 514 13.12 3.06 26.46
N SER A 515 13.48 2.62 27.68
CA SER A 515 14.52 1.60 27.90
C SER A 515 14.28 0.31 27.10
N ILE A 516 13.02 -0.13 26.99
CA ILE A 516 12.66 -1.32 26.20
C ILE A 516 12.72 -1.04 24.71
N LEU A 517 12.27 0.12 24.25
CA LEU A 517 12.30 0.48 22.83
C LEU A 517 13.74 0.57 22.30
N PHE A 518 14.65 1.18 23.05
CA PHE A 518 16.07 1.19 22.72
C PHE A 518 16.70 -0.22 22.84
N ARG A 519 16.53 -0.92 23.97
CA ARG A 519 17.11 -2.27 24.20
C ARG A 519 16.61 -3.34 23.21
N ARG A 520 15.41 -3.16 22.63
CA ARG A 520 14.84 -4.05 21.61
C ARG A 520 14.96 -3.49 20.18
N PHE A 521 15.67 -2.37 20.02
CA PHE A 521 15.92 -1.68 18.76
C PHE A 521 14.64 -1.46 17.92
N PHE A 522 13.60 -0.89 18.54
CA PHE A 522 12.50 -0.29 17.79
C PHE A 522 12.98 0.95 17.04
N TYR A 523 13.63 1.87 17.76
CA TYR A 523 14.41 2.96 17.17
C TYR A 523 15.63 3.27 18.04
N SER A 524 16.57 4.01 17.48
CA SER A 524 17.78 4.53 18.14
C SER A 524 18.04 5.96 17.65
N PRO A 525 18.66 6.85 18.42
CA PRO A 525 19.17 8.11 17.87
C PRO A 525 20.10 7.82 16.68
N SER A 526 19.93 8.53 15.57
CA SER A 526 20.78 8.34 14.39
C SER A 526 22.22 8.76 14.71
N PHE A 527 23.18 8.03 14.15
CA PHE A 527 24.62 8.28 14.33
C PHE A 527 25.11 8.21 15.78
N ALA A 528 24.45 7.44 16.66
CA ALA A 528 24.74 7.39 18.10
C ALA A 528 26.23 7.16 18.45
N ILE A 529 26.97 6.35 17.68
CA ILE A 529 28.41 6.09 17.90
C ILE A 529 29.32 7.29 17.58
N TYR A 530 28.79 8.31 16.90
CA TYR A 530 29.44 9.61 16.64
C TYR A 530 28.95 10.72 17.59
N GLY A 531 28.25 10.37 18.68
CA GLY A 531 27.60 11.30 19.61
C GLY A 531 26.12 11.56 19.30
N GLY A 532 25.65 11.17 18.12
CA GLY A 532 24.27 11.29 17.68
C GLY A 532 23.84 12.70 17.23
N VAL A 533 22.72 12.78 16.52
CA VAL A 533 22.14 14.06 16.06
C VAL A 533 20.72 14.21 16.59
N ALA A 534 20.47 15.27 17.37
CA ALA A 534 19.17 15.53 17.96
C ALA A 534 18.08 15.69 16.87
N GLY A 535 16.96 14.98 17.05
CA GLY A 535 15.85 14.96 16.11
C GLY A 535 15.98 13.99 14.93
N LEU A 536 17.03 13.18 14.84
CA LEU A 536 17.15 12.10 13.85
C LEU A 536 17.15 10.73 14.55
N PHE A 537 16.38 9.78 14.00
CA PHE A 537 16.20 8.44 14.57
C PHE A 537 16.20 7.33 13.53
N ASP A 538 17.02 6.31 13.75
CA ASP A 538 17.11 5.09 12.94
C ASP A 538 16.11 4.05 13.45
N TYR A 539 15.24 3.53 12.58
CA TYR A 539 14.27 2.49 12.92
C TYR A 539 14.90 1.10 12.76
N GLY A 540 15.08 0.39 13.87
CA GLY A 540 15.57 -1.00 13.84
C GLY A 540 14.51 -2.00 13.36
N PRO A 541 14.83 -3.31 13.31
CA PRO A 541 13.97 -4.31 12.66
C PRO A 541 12.50 -4.31 13.11
N PRO A 542 12.13 -4.28 14.42
CA PRO A 542 10.73 -4.18 14.83
C PRO A 542 10.12 -2.79 14.61
N GLY A 543 10.89 -1.70 14.60
CA GLY A 543 10.35 -0.37 14.25
C GLY A 543 10.01 -0.26 12.77
N THR A 544 10.91 -0.71 11.91
CA THR A 544 10.71 -0.74 10.46
C THR A 544 9.56 -1.67 10.06
N ALA A 545 9.42 -2.83 10.71
CA ALA A 545 8.27 -3.71 10.46
C ALA A 545 6.94 -3.12 10.96
N LEU A 546 6.93 -2.37 12.08
CA LEU A 546 5.75 -1.64 12.56
C LEU A 546 5.33 -0.53 11.58
N MET A 547 6.31 0.24 11.08
CA MET A 547 6.12 1.27 10.04
C MET A 547 5.54 0.68 8.75
N ASN A 548 6.08 -0.45 8.29
CA ASN A 548 5.61 -1.10 7.07
C ASN A 548 4.17 -1.64 7.21
N ASN A 549 3.82 -2.23 8.36
CA ASN A 549 2.45 -2.66 8.65
C ASN A 549 1.47 -1.46 8.69
N PHE A 550 1.86 -0.36 9.33
CA PHE A 550 1.09 0.88 9.36
C PHE A 550 0.80 1.37 7.93
N LEU A 551 1.85 1.49 7.11
CA LEU A 551 1.73 1.96 5.73
C LEU A 551 0.91 1.02 4.84
N GLN A 552 0.98 -0.29 5.07
CA GLN A 552 0.15 -1.26 4.35
C GLN A 552 -1.33 -1.13 4.73
N LEU A 553 -1.65 -1.01 6.02
CA LEU A 553 -3.03 -0.81 6.48
C LEU A 553 -3.58 0.56 6.07
N TRP A 554 -2.76 1.60 6.05
CA TRP A 554 -3.15 2.94 5.57
C TRP A 554 -3.50 2.90 4.08
N ARG A 555 -2.66 2.27 3.24
CA ARG A 555 -2.98 2.04 1.82
C ARG A 555 -4.27 1.22 1.63
N GLN A 556 -4.50 0.19 2.44
CA GLN A 556 -5.76 -0.55 2.41
C GLN A 556 -6.98 0.28 2.82
N HIS A 557 -6.83 1.19 3.79
CA HIS A 557 -7.94 1.94 4.40
C HIS A 557 -8.29 3.23 3.67
N PHE A 558 -7.36 3.82 2.91
CA PHE A 558 -7.57 5.04 2.14
C PHE A 558 -7.38 4.81 0.64
N VAL A 559 -6.16 4.47 0.21
CA VAL A 559 -5.80 4.39 -1.22
C VAL A 559 -6.64 3.37 -1.98
N LEU A 560 -6.74 2.14 -1.49
CA LEU A 560 -7.48 1.04 -2.14
C LEU A 560 -9.00 1.09 -1.90
N GLU A 561 -9.46 1.84 -0.90
CA GLU A 561 -10.88 1.93 -0.54
C GLU A 561 -11.60 3.06 -1.32
N GLU A 562 -10.90 4.15 -1.66
CA GLU A 562 -11.45 5.27 -2.43
C GLU A 562 -10.92 5.38 -3.87
N ASP A 563 -10.22 4.36 -4.37
CA ASP A 563 -9.55 4.35 -5.67
C ASP A 563 -8.58 5.53 -5.88
N MET A 564 -7.81 5.89 -4.84
CA MET A 564 -6.94 7.09 -4.86
C MET A 564 -5.71 6.91 -5.76
N LEU A 565 -5.28 8.01 -6.38
CA LEU A 565 -4.09 8.05 -7.22
C LEU A 565 -2.82 8.23 -6.36
N GLU A 566 -2.23 7.12 -5.91
CA GLU A 566 -0.94 7.15 -5.19
C GLU A 566 0.21 7.57 -6.12
N ILE A 567 1.01 8.55 -5.70
CA ILE A 567 2.18 9.08 -6.41
C ILE A 567 3.40 9.18 -5.49
N GLU A 568 4.59 9.07 -6.09
CA GLU A 568 5.86 9.36 -5.44
C GLU A 568 6.48 10.61 -6.08
N CYS A 569 6.97 11.53 -5.25
CA CYS A 569 7.58 12.80 -5.68
C CYS A 569 8.95 12.99 -5.02
N THR A 570 9.80 13.86 -5.58
CA THR A 570 11.15 14.12 -5.06
C THR A 570 11.14 14.81 -3.70
N ASN A 571 12.15 14.53 -2.86
CA ASN A 571 12.39 15.26 -1.62
C ASN A 571 13.00 16.65 -1.89
N LEU A 572 13.90 16.73 -2.88
CA LEU A 572 14.48 17.98 -3.37
C LEU A 572 13.42 18.80 -4.10
N THR A 573 13.32 20.08 -3.73
CA THR A 573 12.33 21.04 -4.22
C THR A 573 13.01 22.37 -4.54
N PRO A 574 12.86 22.95 -5.75
CA PRO A 574 13.44 24.25 -6.08
C PRO A 574 12.87 25.38 -5.22
N HIS A 575 13.68 26.41 -4.91
CA HIS A 575 13.28 27.58 -4.12
C HIS A 575 11.93 28.17 -4.57
N ASP A 576 11.74 28.37 -5.88
CA ASP A 576 10.58 29.06 -6.42
C ASP A 576 9.25 28.34 -6.18
N VAL A 577 9.24 27.01 -6.00
CA VAL A 577 8.04 26.25 -5.62
C VAL A 577 7.61 26.63 -4.20
N LEU A 578 8.55 26.59 -3.26
CA LEU A 578 8.30 26.87 -1.83
C LEU A 578 8.15 28.36 -1.54
N LYS A 579 8.69 29.23 -2.40
CA LYS A 579 8.39 30.67 -2.41
C LYS A 579 6.96 30.93 -2.90
N THR A 580 6.47 30.16 -3.86
CA THR A 580 5.11 30.31 -4.41
C THR A 580 4.03 29.81 -3.47
N SER A 581 4.26 28.71 -2.73
CA SER A 581 3.36 28.27 -1.65
C SER A 581 3.53 29.03 -0.34
N GLY A 582 4.37 30.08 -0.30
CA GLY A 582 4.58 30.95 0.86
C GLY A 582 5.46 30.37 1.96
N HIS A 583 5.95 29.13 1.83
CA HIS A 583 6.84 28.49 2.81
C HIS A 583 8.13 29.28 3.05
N VAL A 584 8.78 29.81 2.00
CA VAL A 584 10.02 30.59 2.15
C VAL A 584 9.83 31.85 3.02
N ASP A 585 8.62 32.42 3.06
CA ASP A 585 8.33 33.68 3.77
C ASP A 585 7.72 33.47 5.17
N ARG A 586 7.18 32.28 5.46
CA ARG A 586 6.39 32.02 6.68
C ARG A 586 6.81 30.78 7.46
N PHE A 587 7.60 29.88 6.88
CA PHE A 587 8.05 28.64 7.53
C PHE A 587 9.31 28.88 8.36
N ALA A 588 9.25 29.88 9.25
CA ALA A 588 10.34 30.34 10.08
C ALA A 588 9.87 30.64 11.50
N ASP A 589 10.66 30.21 12.48
CA ASP A 589 10.41 30.41 13.91
C ASP A 589 11.31 31.51 14.47
N TYR A 590 10.87 32.19 15.52
CA TYR A 590 11.76 33.03 16.32
C TYR A 590 12.64 32.17 17.22
N MET A 591 13.96 32.26 17.07
CA MET A 591 14.96 31.67 17.96
C MET A 591 15.65 32.73 18.81
N VAL A 592 16.01 32.36 20.04
CA VAL A 592 16.96 33.08 20.90
C VAL A 592 18.17 32.20 21.18
N THR A 593 19.27 32.84 21.57
CA THR A 593 20.53 32.17 21.95
C THR A 593 20.91 32.58 23.36
N ASP A 594 21.36 31.65 24.19
CA ASP A 594 22.04 31.96 25.45
C ASP A 594 23.36 32.70 25.14
N SER A 595 23.56 33.88 25.75
CA SER A 595 24.70 34.76 25.44
C SER A 595 26.06 34.23 25.90
N VAL A 596 26.11 33.12 26.65
CA VAL A 596 27.32 32.54 27.24
C VAL A 596 27.54 31.09 26.80
N THR A 597 26.50 30.24 26.80
CA THR A 597 26.62 28.84 26.37
C THR A 597 26.48 28.66 24.86
N GLY A 598 25.82 29.59 24.18
CA GLY A 598 25.47 29.46 22.77
C GLY A 598 24.25 28.56 22.49
N ASP A 599 23.56 28.06 23.52
CA ASP A 599 22.37 27.21 23.36
C ASP A 599 21.23 27.95 22.65
N ILE A 600 20.73 27.36 21.56
CA ILE A 600 19.64 27.93 20.75
C ILE A 600 18.29 27.34 21.20
N GLN A 601 17.32 28.21 21.45
CA GLN A 601 15.98 27.85 21.92
C GLN A 601 14.89 28.63 21.16
N ARG A 602 13.71 28.03 20.98
CA ARG A 602 12.53 28.70 20.37
C ARG A 602 12.04 29.79 21.34
N ALA A 603 11.86 31.02 20.86
CA ALA A 603 11.66 32.20 21.71
C ALA A 603 10.32 32.17 22.46
N ASP A 604 9.25 31.72 21.81
CA ASP A 604 7.96 31.44 22.44
C ASP A 604 8.10 30.37 23.52
N HIS A 605 8.79 29.25 23.28
CA HIS A 605 8.99 28.19 24.26
C HIS A 605 9.72 28.68 25.52
N VAL A 606 10.67 29.61 25.38
CA VAL A 606 11.36 30.24 26.53
C VAL A 606 10.35 30.99 27.40
N VAL A 607 9.49 31.81 26.81
CA VAL A 607 8.41 32.51 27.54
C VAL A 607 7.37 31.52 28.10
N LYS A 608 6.91 30.57 27.30
CA LYS A 608 5.87 29.57 27.62
C LYS A 608 6.25 28.71 28.83
N ASN A 609 7.51 28.29 28.92
CA ASN A 609 8.00 27.50 30.03
C ASN A 609 8.22 28.36 31.28
N ALA A 610 8.84 29.54 31.16
CA ALA A 610 9.09 30.41 32.31
C ALA A 610 7.81 30.87 33.02
N LEU A 611 6.78 31.26 32.25
CA LEU A 611 5.48 31.65 32.82
C LEU A 611 4.77 30.45 33.47
N LYS A 612 4.83 29.25 32.88
CA LYS A 612 4.25 28.02 33.46
C LYS A 612 4.95 27.58 34.74
N GLU A 613 6.28 27.46 34.74
CA GLU A 613 7.07 27.14 35.94
C GLU A 613 6.76 28.15 37.07
N ARG A 614 6.53 29.42 36.74
CA ARG A 614 6.19 30.48 37.69
C ARG A 614 4.76 30.40 38.25
N LEU A 615 3.80 29.92 37.45
CA LEU A 615 2.42 29.63 37.87
C LEU A 615 2.35 28.35 38.72
N GLU A 616 3.04 27.28 38.33
CA GLU A 616 3.12 26.04 39.09
C GLU A 616 3.78 26.25 40.47
N HIS A 617 4.78 27.12 40.57
CA HIS A 617 5.37 27.54 41.84
C HIS A 617 4.41 28.41 42.68
N ASP A 618 3.51 29.17 42.06
CA ASP A 618 2.47 29.93 42.77
C ASP A 618 1.40 29.01 43.36
N ASP A 619 0.98 27.97 42.63
CA ASP A 619 0.06 26.93 43.13
C ASP A 619 0.69 26.10 44.26
N GLN A 620 1.98 25.80 44.17
CA GLN A 620 2.72 25.10 45.25
C GLN A 620 2.85 25.95 46.53
N LEU A 621 3.04 27.27 46.40
CA LEU A 621 3.03 28.23 47.53
C LEU A 621 1.64 28.42 48.15
N LYS A 622 0.57 28.23 47.36
CA LYS A 622 -0.83 28.36 47.83
C LYS A 622 -1.38 27.08 48.45
N THR A 623 -0.87 25.92 48.06
CA THR A 623 -1.25 24.61 48.63
C THR A 623 -0.44 24.21 49.86
N ASN A 624 0.85 24.57 49.93
CA ASN A 624 1.67 24.36 51.12
C ASN A 624 1.80 25.66 51.92
N GLY A 625 1.17 25.71 53.11
CA GLY A 625 1.44 26.75 54.10
C GLY A 625 2.92 26.81 54.48
N PRO A 626 3.42 27.94 55.04
CA PRO A 626 4.84 28.27 55.10
C PRO A 626 5.68 27.25 55.91
N ALA A 627 6.28 26.30 55.20
CA ALA A 627 6.93 25.14 55.78
C ALA A 627 8.44 25.36 56.06
N ASP A 628 8.83 24.99 57.28
CA ASP A 628 10.17 24.77 57.84
C ASP A 628 11.42 25.48 57.26
N LYS A 629 12.08 26.22 58.16
CA LYS A 629 13.35 26.94 57.96
C LYS A 629 14.60 26.04 57.85
N LYS A 630 14.56 24.94 57.07
CA LYS A 630 15.67 23.98 56.92
C LYS A 630 16.14 23.67 55.49
N ALA A 631 15.61 24.35 54.46
CA ALA A 631 16.10 24.25 53.08
C ALA A 631 16.90 25.50 52.59
N ALA A 632 17.44 26.30 53.51
CA ALA A 632 18.06 27.59 53.19
C ALA A 632 19.51 27.49 52.67
N LYS A 633 19.70 26.98 51.44
CA LYS A 633 20.91 27.25 50.63
C LYS A 633 20.56 27.61 49.18
N VAL A 634 20.62 28.91 48.90
CA VAL A 634 20.76 29.53 47.57
C VAL A 634 19.60 29.34 46.57
N LYS A 635 18.53 30.12 46.77
CA LYS A 635 17.91 31.01 45.77
C LYS A 635 17.04 32.05 46.51
N LYS A 636 16.65 33.15 45.86
CA LYS A 636 15.83 34.22 46.49
C LYS A 636 14.45 33.67 46.90
N PRO A 637 13.83 34.16 47.99
CA PRO A 637 12.42 33.88 48.26
C PRO A 637 11.56 34.44 47.12
N VAL A 638 10.63 33.64 46.62
CA VAL A 638 9.69 34.02 45.55
C VAL A 638 8.34 34.32 46.18
N GLU A 639 7.85 35.54 46.02
CA GLU A 639 6.56 35.98 46.55
C GLU A 639 5.37 35.32 45.81
N PRO A 640 4.21 35.12 46.44
CA PRO A 640 3.01 34.62 45.74
C PRO A 640 2.52 35.63 44.69
N LEU A 641 1.92 35.14 43.60
CA LEU A 641 1.35 36.00 42.56
C LEU A 641 0.03 36.60 43.02
N THR A 642 -0.15 37.89 42.76
CA THR A 642 -1.45 38.57 42.80
C THR A 642 -2.37 38.01 41.71
N GLY A 643 -3.68 38.08 41.94
CA GLY A 643 -4.68 37.51 41.02
C GLY A 643 -4.60 38.09 39.61
N ASP A 644 -4.34 39.39 39.50
CA ASP A 644 -4.26 40.09 38.21
C ASP A 644 -3.01 39.71 37.41
N VAL A 645 -1.85 39.57 38.05
CA VAL A 645 -0.61 39.13 37.38
C VAL A 645 -0.71 37.66 36.96
N ARG A 646 -1.34 36.81 37.77
CA ARG A 646 -1.66 35.43 37.37
C ARG A 646 -2.52 35.41 36.10
N ARG A 647 -3.62 36.17 36.09
CA ARG A 647 -4.52 36.27 34.95
C ARG A 647 -3.82 36.85 33.71
N GLN A 648 -2.91 37.80 33.89
CA GLN A 648 -2.06 38.34 32.82
C GLN A 648 -1.16 37.24 32.22
N TYR A 649 -0.54 36.39 33.04
CA TYR A 649 0.29 35.28 32.54
C TYR A 649 -0.54 34.22 31.81
N GLU A 650 -1.75 33.92 32.30
CA GLU A 650 -2.69 33.02 31.64
C GLU A 650 -3.10 33.57 30.25
N VAL A 651 -3.43 34.87 30.14
CA VAL A 651 -3.73 35.53 28.85
C VAL A 651 -2.52 35.59 27.90
N ILE A 652 -1.31 35.87 28.41
CA ILE A 652 -0.08 35.86 27.60
C ILE A 652 0.19 34.45 27.04
N LEU A 653 -0.05 33.40 27.83
CA LEU A 653 0.10 32.01 27.41
C LEU A 653 -0.92 31.58 26.33
N GLU A 654 -2.12 32.15 26.34
CA GLU A 654 -3.15 31.94 25.30
C GLU A 654 -2.88 32.73 24.01
N GLN A 655 -2.27 33.91 24.12
CA GLN A 655 -1.99 34.80 22.98
C GLN A 655 -0.57 34.64 22.41
N LEU A 656 0.24 33.74 22.97
CA LEU A 656 1.69 33.71 22.76
C LEU A 656 2.10 33.56 21.28
N ASP A 657 1.36 32.75 20.52
CA ASP A 657 1.61 32.48 19.10
C ASP A 657 1.27 33.68 18.19
N ASN A 658 0.68 34.76 18.72
CA ASN A 658 0.42 36.03 18.01
C ASN A 658 1.56 37.06 18.14
N TYR A 659 2.58 36.83 18.99
CA TYR A 659 3.64 37.81 19.23
C TYR A 659 4.76 37.71 18.17
N ASP A 660 5.18 38.87 17.65
CA ASP A 660 6.37 38.99 16.82
C ASP A 660 7.67 38.94 17.66
N GLY A 661 8.82 39.00 16.98
CA GLY A 661 10.14 38.89 17.63
C GLY A 661 10.41 39.99 18.66
N ASP A 662 9.89 41.21 18.46
CA ASP A 662 10.08 42.32 19.40
C ASP A 662 9.06 42.28 20.55
N GLY A 663 7.86 41.77 20.31
CA GLY A 663 6.89 41.41 21.34
C GLY A 663 7.40 40.31 22.27
N LEU A 664 7.95 39.22 21.70
CA LEU A 664 8.62 38.17 22.46
C LEU A 664 9.86 38.71 23.19
N HIS A 665 10.61 39.64 22.60
CA HIS A 665 11.75 40.26 23.30
C HIS A 665 11.31 41.08 24.52
N LYS A 666 10.23 41.85 24.41
CA LYS A 666 9.64 42.60 25.53
C LYS A 666 9.20 41.66 26.65
N LEU A 667 8.47 40.58 26.35
CA LEU A 667 8.07 39.58 27.35
C LEU A 667 9.28 38.95 28.07
N ILE A 668 10.37 38.68 27.35
CA ILE A 668 11.62 38.17 27.94
C ILE A 668 12.26 39.20 28.88
N GLN A 669 12.28 40.49 28.51
CA GLN A 669 12.82 41.56 29.36
C GLN A 669 11.92 41.87 30.57
N GLU A 670 10.63 42.11 30.36
CA GLU A 670 9.64 42.51 31.37
C GLU A 670 9.52 41.44 32.47
N HIS A 671 9.47 40.16 32.10
CA HIS A 671 9.41 39.05 33.05
C HIS A 671 10.80 38.55 33.51
N ASN A 672 11.88 39.24 33.11
CA ASN A 672 13.27 38.94 33.50
C ASN A 672 13.66 37.46 33.24
N ILE A 673 13.32 36.95 32.06
CA ILE A 673 13.49 35.54 31.71
C ILE A 673 14.94 35.25 31.31
N ILE A 674 15.58 34.37 32.08
CA ILE A 674 16.98 33.96 31.95
C ILE A 674 17.08 32.45 31.69
N SER A 675 18.24 31.97 31.23
CA SER A 675 18.49 30.54 31.06
C SER A 675 18.60 29.79 32.39
N ARG A 676 18.64 28.46 32.35
CA ARG A 676 18.69 27.61 33.57
C ARG A 676 20.02 27.80 34.32
N GLU A 677 21.04 28.14 33.55
CA GLU A 677 22.41 28.46 33.90
C GLU A 677 22.51 29.89 34.46
N GLY A 678 21.52 30.75 34.18
CA GLY A 678 21.36 32.09 34.73
C GLY A 678 21.73 33.24 33.78
N ASN A 679 21.95 32.95 32.49
CA ASN A 679 22.42 33.93 31.50
C ASN A 679 21.24 34.65 30.81
N THR A 680 21.54 35.76 30.13
CA THR A 680 20.58 36.49 29.29
C THR A 680 20.48 35.92 27.88
N TYR A 681 19.28 35.98 27.32
CA TYR A 681 19.01 35.62 25.92
C TYR A 681 19.27 36.80 24.95
N THR A 682 19.69 36.49 23.73
CA THR A 682 19.77 37.44 22.62
C THR A 682 18.37 37.90 22.15
N GLN A 683 18.29 38.99 21.38
CA GLN A 683 17.04 39.39 20.71
C GLN A 683 16.56 38.26 19.77
N PRO A 684 15.26 37.90 19.77
CA PRO A 684 14.72 36.86 18.92
C PRO A 684 14.96 37.14 17.42
N ARG A 685 15.39 36.12 16.67
CA ARG A 685 15.65 36.20 15.23
C ARG A 685 14.87 35.13 14.48
N LEU A 686 14.37 35.46 13.29
CA LEU A 686 13.73 34.48 12.42
C LEU A 686 14.76 33.43 11.94
N PHE A 687 14.39 32.16 12.06
CA PHE A 687 15.16 31.00 11.64
C PHE A 687 14.30 30.11 10.74
N ASN A 688 14.74 29.89 9.50
CA ASN A 688 14.00 29.11 8.51
C ASN A 688 14.01 27.62 8.87
N LEU A 689 12.82 27.02 8.99
CA LEU A 689 12.63 25.62 9.35
C LEU A 689 12.75 24.66 8.15
N MET A 690 13.20 25.12 6.97
CA MET A 690 13.52 24.26 5.83
C MET A 690 15.02 23.99 5.74
N PHE A 691 15.40 22.77 5.35
CA PHE A 691 16.79 22.45 5.05
C PHE A 691 17.16 22.94 3.65
N GLU A 692 18.01 23.96 3.58
CA GLU A 692 18.51 24.55 2.34
C GLU A 692 19.61 23.68 1.68
N THR A 693 19.66 23.66 0.35
CA THR A 693 20.65 22.90 -0.43
C THR A 693 20.81 23.42 -1.85
N ASP A 694 21.95 23.15 -2.48
CA ASP A 694 22.27 23.54 -3.85
C ASP A 694 21.99 22.40 -4.85
N ILE A 695 21.17 22.67 -5.87
CA ILE A 695 20.85 21.70 -6.92
C ILE A 695 21.85 21.87 -8.07
N GLY A 696 22.84 20.97 -8.10
CA GLY A 696 23.88 20.91 -9.13
C GLY A 696 25.21 21.58 -8.71
N PRO A 697 26.33 21.26 -9.40
CA PRO A 697 27.68 21.55 -8.92
C PRO A 697 28.09 23.03 -8.98
N THR A 698 27.24 23.91 -9.51
CA THR A 698 27.51 25.34 -9.73
C THR A 698 26.79 26.27 -8.74
N GLY A 699 25.95 25.74 -7.82
CA GLY A 699 25.13 26.56 -6.92
C GLY A 699 24.06 27.43 -7.62
N GLN A 700 23.82 27.21 -8.91
CA GLN A 700 22.93 28.06 -9.72
C GLN A 700 21.44 27.86 -9.40
N PHE A 701 21.05 26.70 -8.86
CA PHE A 701 19.67 26.37 -8.52
C PHE A 701 19.55 26.11 -7.02
N LYS A 702 19.27 27.17 -6.25
CA LYS A 702 18.95 27.06 -4.83
C LYS A 702 17.66 26.26 -4.61
N GLY A 703 17.69 25.32 -3.68
CA GLY A 703 16.57 24.45 -3.33
C GLY A 703 16.49 24.13 -1.85
N TYR A 704 15.51 23.30 -1.51
CA TYR A 704 15.27 22.82 -0.15
C TYR A 704 14.88 21.34 -0.16
N LEU A 705 15.04 20.68 0.98
CA LEU A 705 14.27 19.47 1.29
C LEU A 705 12.84 19.88 1.69
N ARG A 706 11.83 19.20 1.14
CA ARG A 706 10.42 19.57 1.32
C ARG A 706 9.93 19.48 2.79
N PRO A 707 9.13 20.46 3.28
CA PRO A 707 8.56 20.45 4.64
C PRO A 707 7.22 19.70 4.77
N GLU A 708 6.58 19.40 3.63
CA GLU A 708 5.35 18.64 3.42
C GLU A 708 5.48 17.87 2.08
N THR A 709 4.61 16.90 1.80
CA THR A 709 4.57 16.19 0.50
C THR A 709 3.51 16.73 -0.46
N ALA A 710 2.45 17.38 0.06
CA ALA A 710 1.33 18.02 -0.65
C ALA A 710 1.71 18.77 -1.94
N GLN A 711 2.80 19.57 -1.91
CA GLN A 711 3.28 20.33 -3.08
C GLN A 711 3.56 19.46 -4.33
N GLY A 712 3.95 18.19 -4.15
CA GLY A 712 4.13 17.23 -5.24
C GLY A 712 2.83 16.87 -5.97
N HIS A 713 1.70 16.90 -5.26
CA HIS A 713 0.38 16.65 -5.82
C HIS A 713 -0.10 17.85 -6.65
N PHE A 714 -0.01 19.07 -6.10
CA PHE A 714 -0.46 20.29 -6.77
C PHE A 714 0.27 20.53 -8.10
N LEU A 715 1.59 20.31 -8.14
CA LEU A 715 2.39 20.41 -9.37
C LEU A 715 2.08 19.32 -10.41
N ASN A 716 1.47 18.20 -10.01
CA ASN A 716 1.03 17.13 -10.90
C ASN A 716 -0.50 17.13 -11.13
N PHE A 717 -1.27 18.08 -10.58
CA PHE A 717 -2.74 18.12 -10.60
C PHE A 717 -3.32 17.84 -12.00
N LYS A 718 -2.81 18.52 -13.02
CA LYS A 718 -3.23 18.37 -14.43
C LYS A 718 -3.11 16.92 -14.91
N ARG A 719 -1.98 16.25 -14.62
CA ARG A 719 -1.73 14.84 -14.98
C ARG A 719 -2.58 13.87 -14.18
N LEU A 720 -2.89 14.19 -12.92
CA LEU A 720 -3.77 13.39 -12.07
C LEU A 720 -5.22 13.45 -12.57
N LEU A 721 -5.70 14.64 -12.94
CA LEU A 721 -7.01 14.85 -13.55
C LEU A 721 -7.12 14.14 -14.92
N GLU A 722 -6.13 14.31 -15.80
CA GLU A 722 -6.00 13.57 -17.07
C GLU A 722 -6.03 12.05 -16.85
N HIS A 723 -5.31 11.53 -15.85
CA HIS A 723 -5.30 10.10 -15.50
C HIS A 723 -6.68 9.62 -15.01
N ASN A 724 -7.41 10.45 -14.26
CA ASN A 724 -8.79 10.14 -13.86
C ASN A 724 -9.81 10.28 -15.02
N ASN A 725 -9.37 10.67 -16.22
CA ASN A 725 -10.22 10.97 -17.38
C ASN A 725 -11.14 12.17 -17.11
N ASP A 726 -10.57 13.25 -16.57
CA ASP A 726 -11.22 14.54 -16.26
C ASP A 726 -12.41 14.47 -15.28
N ARG A 727 -12.55 13.35 -14.56
CA ARG A 727 -13.64 13.13 -13.60
C ARG A 727 -13.37 13.72 -12.22
N MET A 728 -14.43 14.22 -11.60
CA MET A 728 -14.46 14.83 -10.28
C MET A 728 -15.60 14.27 -9.42
N PRO A 729 -15.49 14.25 -8.08
CA PRO A 729 -14.26 14.49 -7.31
C PRO A 729 -13.24 13.36 -7.51
N PHE A 730 -11.98 13.59 -7.15
CA PHE A 730 -10.95 12.55 -7.09
C PHE A 730 -9.94 12.85 -5.99
N ALA A 731 -9.19 11.83 -5.56
CA ALA A 731 -8.10 12.02 -4.61
C ALA A 731 -6.78 11.48 -5.14
N SER A 732 -5.67 12.16 -4.80
CA SER A 732 -4.32 11.63 -4.91
C SER A 732 -3.71 11.42 -3.53
N ALA A 733 -2.75 10.50 -3.41
CA ALA A 733 -2.10 10.15 -2.16
C ALA A 733 -0.58 10.13 -2.33
N SER A 734 0.17 10.46 -1.29
CA SER A 734 1.63 10.35 -1.26
C SER A 734 2.08 9.82 0.08
N ILE A 735 3.13 9.00 0.08
CA ILE A 735 3.79 8.47 1.26
C ILE A 735 5.28 8.73 1.08
N GLY A 736 5.88 9.49 1.99
CA GLY A 736 7.28 9.87 1.82
C GLY A 736 7.88 10.60 3.00
N LYS A 737 9.16 10.97 2.85
CA LYS A 737 9.87 11.77 3.84
C LYS A 737 9.55 13.26 3.69
N SER A 738 9.47 13.94 4.82
CA SER A 738 9.38 15.39 4.96
C SER A 738 10.39 15.85 6.02
N PHE A 739 10.90 17.07 5.84
CA PHE A 739 12.09 17.56 6.54
C PHE A 739 11.82 18.93 7.14
N ARG A 740 12.01 19.07 8.45
CA ARG A 740 11.81 20.34 9.17
C ARG A 740 13.03 20.58 10.06
N ASN A 741 13.77 21.65 9.80
CA ASN A 741 14.99 22.01 10.53
C ASN A 741 14.65 22.57 11.92
N GLU A 742 14.11 21.71 12.78
CA GLU A 742 13.65 22.04 14.12
C GLU A 742 14.77 22.68 14.97
N ILE A 743 14.45 23.78 15.67
CA ILE A 743 15.42 24.52 16.49
C ILE A 743 15.89 23.68 17.67
N SER A 744 14.95 23.10 18.43
CA SER A 744 15.26 22.28 19.60
C SER A 744 14.38 21.02 19.64
N PRO A 745 14.71 19.98 18.84
CA PRO A 745 13.94 18.75 18.79
C PRO A 745 14.07 18.00 20.13
N ARG A 746 12.92 17.73 20.76
CA ARG A 746 12.76 17.11 22.09
C ARG A 746 11.62 16.09 22.01
N GLN A 747 11.43 15.28 23.06
CA GLN A 747 10.31 14.31 23.17
C GLN A 747 10.36 13.15 22.15
N GLY A 748 11.56 12.65 21.83
CA GLY A 748 11.74 11.45 21.01
C GLY A 748 11.18 11.60 19.59
N LEU A 749 10.32 10.67 19.17
CA LEU A 749 9.72 10.66 17.83
C LEU A 749 8.65 11.75 17.60
N LEU A 750 8.25 12.51 18.63
CA LEU A 750 7.15 13.47 18.51
C LEU A 750 7.52 14.76 17.75
N ARG A 751 8.79 15.20 17.88
CA ARG A 751 9.30 16.44 17.27
C ARG A 751 10.72 16.21 16.72
N VAL A 752 10.76 15.78 15.46
CA VAL A 752 11.95 15.27 14.74
C VAL A 752 12.22 16.06 13.46
N ARG A 753 13.46 15.98 12.96
CA ARG A 753 13.95 16.75 11.81
C ARG A 753 13.70 16.08 10.46
N GLU A 754 13.65 14.74 10.45
CA GLU A 754 13.16 13.93 9.34
C GLU A 754 12.05 13.02 9.85
N PHE A 755 10.93 12.94 9.14
CA PHE A 755 9.85 12.01 9.43
C PHE A 755 9.15 11.54 8.16
N THR A 756 8.47 10.39 8.28
CA THR A 756 7.60 9.89 7.23
C THR A 756 6.20 10.45 7.43
N MET A 757 5.63 11.01 6.37
CA MET A 757 4.24 11.46 6.29
C MET A 757 3.47 10.56 5.32
N ALA A 758 2.16 10.51 5.47
CA ALA A 758 1.24 10.07 4.43
C ALA A 758 0.19 11.17 4.27
N GLU A 759 -0.03 11.66 3.06
CA GLU A 759 -0.91 12.81 2.78
C GLU A 759 -1.85 12.47 1.62
N ILE A 760 -3.06 13.02 1.68
CA ILE A 760 -4.12 12.82 0.69
C ILE A 760 -4.62 14.18 0.25
N GLU A 761 -4.62 14.47 -1.04
CA GLU A 761 -5.26 15.65 -1.61
C GLU A 761 -6.57 15.22 -2.28
N HIS A 762 -7.71 15.50 -1.66
CA HIS A 762 -9.03 15.22 -2.24
C HIS A 762 -9.60 16.48 -2.93
N TYR A 763 -9.58 16.47 -4.25
CA TYR A 763 -10.07 17.54 -5.10
C TYR A 763 -11.59 17.45 -5.29
N VAL A 764 -12.30 18.51 -4.90
CA VAL A 764 -13.77 18.59 -4.88
C VAL A 764 -14.26 19.88 -5.53
N ASP A 765 -15.50 19.89 -6.01
CA ASP A 765 -16.16 21.08 -6.53
C ASP A 765 -16.40 22.11 -5.40
N PRO A 766 -15.92 23.37 -5.51
CA PRO A 766 -16.18 24.41 -4.52
C PRO A 766 -17.68 24.66 -4.24
N GLN A 767 -18.56 24.39 -5.21
CA GLN A 767 -20.01 24.55 -5.10
C GLN A 767 -20.72 23.28 -4.58
N ASN A 768 -20.04 22.13 -4.52
CA ASN A 768 -20.65 20.86 -4.15
C ASN A 768 -19.70 19.96 -3.35
N LYS A 769 -19.49 20.29 -2.07
CA LYS A 769 -18.71 19.51 -1.10
C LYS A 769 -19.51 18.37 -0.43
N LYS A 770 -20.33 17.67 -1.22
CA LYS A 770 -21.04 16.47 -0.79
C LYS A 770 -20.21 15.23 -1.06
N HIS A 771 -20.25 14.25 -0.15
CA HIS A 771 -19.49 13.02 -0.33
C HIS A 771 -20.38 11.81 -0.58
N ARG A 772 -20.19 11.18 -1.75
CA ARG A 772 -20.96 10.02 -2.23
C ARG A 772 -21.13 8.87 -1.21
N ARG A 773 -20.23 8.78 -0.22
CA ARG A 773 -20.18 7.72 0.80
C ARG A 773 -20.42 8.23 2.24
N PHE A 774 -20.80 9.49 2.46
CA PHE A 774 -20.96 10.04 3.82
C PHE A 774 -21.94 9.22 4.69
N ASN A 775 -23.00 8.70 4.07
CA ASN A 775 -23.99 7.83 4.73
C ASN A 775 -23.41 6.52 5.30
N GLU A 776 -22.25 6.04 4.82
CA GLU A 776 -21.58 4.84 5.36
C GLU A 776 -20.92 5.09 6.72
N VAL A 777 -20.58 6.34 7.04
CA VAL A 777 -19.88 6.73 8.27
C VAL A 777 -20.70 7.66 9.17
N ARG A 778 -21.89 8.09 8.73
CA ARG A 778 -22.73 9.10 9.39
C ARG A 778 -23.00 8.82 10.88
N GLU A 779 -23.19 7.56 11.24
CA GLU A 779 -23.50 7.11 12.61
C GLU A 779 -22.25 6.88 13.50
N VAL A 780 -21.04 7.14 13.01
CA VAL A 780 -19.80 6.98 13.78
C VAL A 780 -19.73 8.02 14.89
N VAL A 781 -19.81 7.56 16.14
CA VAL A 781 -19.69 8.40 17.35
C VAL A 781 -18.24 8.75 17.61
N MET A 782 -17.95 10.05 17.76
CA MET A 782 -16.61 10.60 17.90
C MET A 782 -16.56 11.70 18.95
N THR A 783 -15.38 11.91 19.53
CA THR A 783 -15.11 12.96 20.54
C THR A 783 -14.57 14.21 19.84
N PHE A 784 -15.35 15.30 19.81
CA PHE A 784 -14.97 16.58 19.19
C PHE A 784 -14.67 17.65 20.24
N TYR A 785 -13.75 18.57 19.93
CA TYR A 785 -13.47 19.77 20.71
C TYR A 785 -13.50 20.97 19.75
N SER A 786 -14.68 21.59 19.59
CA SER A 786 -14.89 22.67 18.62
C SER A 786 -14.14 23.94 19.00
N ALA A 787 -14.01 24.88 18.06
CA ALA A 787 -13.40 26.19 18.34
C ALA A 787 -14.24 26.97 19.38
N GLY A 788 -15.58 26.83 19.34
CA GLY A 788 -16.47 27.42 20.33
C GLY A 788 -16.30 26.83 21.74
N ASP A 789 -16.17 25.50 21.85
CA ASP A 789 -15.96 24.81 23.13
C ASP A 789 -14.59 25.12 23.75
N GLN A 790 -13.57 25.35 22.91
CA GLN A 790 -12.25 25.82 23.34
C GLN A 790 -12.32 27.20 24.00
N MET A 791 -13.00 28.17 23.37
CA MET A 791 -13.12 29.55 23.88
C MET A 791 -13.81 29.67 25.25
N VAL A 792 -14.58 28.67 25.67
CA VAL A 792 -15.26 28.64 26.99
C VAL A 792 -14.77 27.49 27.88
N ALA A 793 -13.70 26.79 27.48
CA ALA A 793 -13.14 25.62 28.16
C ALA A 793 -14.17 24.52 28.53
N ALA A 794 -15.23 24.35 27.72
CA ALA A 794 -16.34 23.43 27.99
C ALA A 794 -15.98 21.93 27.87
N GLY A 795 -14.73 21.62 27.53
CA GLY A 795 -14.26 20.26 27.28
C GLY A 795 -14.72 19.68 25.95
N ALA A 796 -14.22 18.48 25.65
CA ALA A 796 -14.58 17.74 24.43
C ALA A 796 -15.90 16.97 24.63
N LYS A 797 -16.70 16.87 23.56
CA LYS A 797 -18.06 16.30 23.56
C LYS A 797 -18.18 15.16 22.57
N SER A 798 -18.86 14.09 22.96
CA SER A 798 -19.15 12.96 22.07
C SER A 798 -20.46 13.18 21.29
N MET A 799 -20.44 12.99 19.97
CA MET A 799 -21.62 12.98 19.10
C MET A 799 -21.34 12.18 17.82
N THR A 800 -22.35 11.89 17.00
CA THR A 800 -22.13 11.31 15.66
C THR A 800 -21.53 12.33 14.70
N ILE A 801 -20.74 11.89 13.71
CA ILE A 801 -20.28 12.79 12.64
C ILE A 801 -21.45 13.34 11.81
N GLY A 802 -22.55 12.59 11.68
CA GLY A 802 -23.79 13.06 11.09
C GLY A 802 -24.37 14.26 11.83
N GLU A 803 -24.51 14.18 13.16
CA GLU A 803 -24.93 15.32 13.97
C GLU A 803 -23.96 16.51 13.89
N ALA A 804 -22.64 16.25 13.80
CA ALA A 804 -21.65 17.32 13.72
C ALA A 804 -21.73 18.10 12.39
N VAL A 805 -22.02 17.42 11.27
CA VAL A 805 -22.26 18.06 9.96
C VAL A 805 -23.65 18.73 9.92
N ASP A 806 -24.70 18.05 10.38
CA ASP A 806 -26.07 18.60 10.40
C ASP A 806 -26.19 19.89 11.23
N LYS A 807 -25.41 20.01 12.32
CA LYS A 807 -25.35 21.20 13.19
C LYS A 807 -24.38 22.28 12.67
N GLY A 808 -23.68 22.04 11.55
CA GLY A 808 -22.67 22.96 11.00
C GLY A 808 -21.43 23.12 11.88
N ILE A 809 -21.13 22.15 12.76
CA ILE A 809 -19.91 22.13 13.57
C ILE A 809 -18.73 21.74 12.68
N VAL A 810 -18.90 20.70 11.86
CA VAL A 810 -17.99 20.33 10.76
C VAL A 810 -18.57 20.90 9.46
N ASN A 811 -17.76 21.64 8.72
CA ASN A 811 -18.22 22.50 7.62
C ASN A 811 -18.98 21.78 6.48
N ASN A 812 -18.59 20.56 6.11
CA ASN A 812 -19.21 19.81 5.00
C ASN A 812 -19.06 18.29 5.09
N GLU A 813 -19.87 17.56 4.31
CA GLU A 813 -19.89 16.09 4.25
C GLU A 813 -18.54 15.48 3.86
N THR A 814 -17.78 16.11 2.95
CA THR A 814 -16.46 15.59 2.52
C THR A 814 -15.43 15.68 3.63
N LEU A 815 -15.32 16.83 4.30
CA LEU A 815 -14.47 16.99 5.47
C LEU A 815 -14.89 16.02 6.59
N GLY A 816 -16.19 15.90 6.85
CA GLY A 816 -16.74 14.95 7.83
C GLY A 816 -16.44 13.49 7.48
N TYR A 817 -16.50 13.12 6.19
CA TYR A 817 -16.14 11.77 5.73
C TYR A 817 -14.69 11.43 6.08
N PHE A 818 -13.74 12.32 5.76
CA PHE A 818 -12.33 12.08 6.06
C PHE A 818 -12.05 12.05 7.57
N ILE A 819 -12.64 12.97 8.35
CA ILE A 819 -12.58 12.95 9.82
C ILE A 819 -13.03 11.58 10.38
N ALA A 820 -14.15 11.04 9.91
CA ALA A 820 -14.63 9.72 10.34
C ALA A 820 -13.75 8.56 9.84
N ARG A 821 -13.24 8.61 8.59
CA ARG A 821 -12.29 7.61 8.08
C ARG A 821 -10.96 7.61 8.85
N ILE A 822 -10.45 8.78 9.27
CA ILE A 822 -9.28 8.93 10.14
C ILE A 822 -9.55 8.28 11.50
N HIS A 823 -10.70 8.58 12.13
CA HIS A 823 -11.09 7.97 13.40
C HIS A 823 -11.14 6.44 13.32
N LEU A 824 -11.85 5.90 12.32
CA LEU A 824 -11.93 4.46 12.08
C LEU A 824 -10.56 3.83 11.84
N PHE A 825 -9.64 4.52 11.14
CA PHE A 825 -8.27 4.04 10.93
C PHE A 825 -7.46 3.99 12.23
N LEU A 826 -7.50 5.06 13.03
CA LEU A 826 -6.78 5.14 14.31
C LEU A 826 -7.30 4.08 15.30
N LEU A 827 -8.62 3.85 15.36
CA LEU A 827 -9.18 2.74 16.12
C LEU A 827 -8.77 1.38 15.54
N ARG A 828 -8.74 1.21 14.20
CA ARG A 828 -8.33 -0.05 13.55
C ARG A 828 -6.90 -0.44 13.91
N ILE A 829 -5.93 0.47 13.83
CA ILE A 829 -4.52 0.18 14.20
C ILE A 829 -4.34 -0.09 15.70
N GLY A 830 -5.18 0.47 16.57
CA GLY A 830 -5.22 0.17 18.01
C GLY A 830 -5.01 1.36 18.96
N ILE A 831 -5.32 2.59 18.52
CA ILE A 831 -5.38 3.75 19.44
C ILE A 831 -6.59 3.60 20.38
N ASP A 832 -6.39 3.91 21.66
CA ASP A 832 -7.43 3.92 22.70
C ASP A 832 -8.49 5.01 22.39
N PRO A 833 -9.79 4.67 22.21
CA PRO A 833 -10.85 5.64 21.95
C PRO A 833 -10.97 6.74 23.02
N LEU A 834 -10.66 6.42 24.29
CA LEU A 834 -10.72 7.38 25.41
C LEU A 834 -9.55 8.39 25.38
N ARG A 835 -8.58 8.17 24.49
CA ARG A 835 -7.38 9.00 24.29
C ARG A 835 -7.32 9.59 22.88
N LEU A 836 -8.42 9.58 22.13
CA LEU A 836 -8.54 10.14 20.79
C LEU A 836 -9.63 11.22 20.79
N ARG A 837 -9.30 12.42 20.31
CA ARG A 837 -10.27 13.50 20.05
C ARG A 837 -9.95 14.22 18.75
N PHE A 838 -10.94 14.91 18.20
CA PHE A 838 -10.79 15.78 17.05
C PHE A 838 -10.94 17.23 17.52
N ARG A 839 -9.88 18.03 17.42
CA ARG A 839 -9.85 19.44 17.86
C ARG A 839 -9.92 20.36 16.64
N GLN A 840 -10.84 21.30 16.64
CA GLN A 840 -10.94 22.30 15.58
C GLN A 840 -9.91 23.42 15.79
N HIS A 841 -9.30 23.95 14.73
CA HIS A 841 -8.44 25.12 14.84
C HIS A 841 -9.23 26.38 15.22
N MET A 842 -8.64 27.24 16.04
CA MET A 842 -9.22 28.56 16.35
C MET A 842 -8.90 29.58 15.25
N LYS A 843 -9.65 30.70 15.16
CA LYS A 843 -9.51 31.69 14.08
C LYS A 843 -8.13 32.35 13.97
N ASN A 844 -7.34 32.35 15.04
CA ASN A 844 -5.96 32.86 15.09
C ASN A 844 -4.91 31.79 14.79
N GLU A 845 -5.28 30.51 14.86
CA GLU A 845 -4.43 29.34 14.61
C GLU A 845 -4.61 28.81 13.17
N MET A 846 -5.84 28.90 12.65
CA MET A 846 -6.23 28.45 11.32
C MET A 846 -5.32 29.05 10.25
N ALA A 847 -4.65 28.20 9.49
CA ALA A 847 -3.80 28.62 8.39
C ALA A 847 -4.58 29.52 7.41
N HIS A 848 -3.95 30.62 6.97
CA HIS A 848 -4.55 31.70 6.17
C HIS A 848 -5.24 31.31 4.84
N TYR A 849 -5.15 30.05 4.42
CA TYR A 849 -5.77 29.47 3.24
C TYR A 849 -6.91 28.48 3.54
N ALA A 850 -7.08 28.07 4.80
CA ALA A 850 -8.04 27.06 5.22
C ALA A 850 -9.42 27.65 5.54
N CYS A 851 -10.48 26.90 5.25
CA CYS A 851 -11.87 27.27 5.56
C CYS A 851 -12.44 26.58 6.81
N ASP A 852 -11.90 25.42 7.16
CA ASP A 852 -12.12 24.65 8.39
C ASP A 852 -10.91 23.70 8.56
N CYS A 853 -10.56 23.33 9.79
CA CYS A 853 -9.41 22.46 10.06
C CYS A 853 -9.59 21.71 11.38
N TRP A 854 -9.34 20.40 11.37
CA TRP A 854 -9.53 19.50 12.49
C TRP A 854 -8.34 18.56 12.71
N ASP A 855 -7.69 18.66 13.86
CA ASP A 855 -6.60 17.78 14.27
C ASP A 855 -7.14 16.53 14.99
N ALA A 856 -6.79 15.34 14.52
CA ALA A 856 -6.88 14.12 15.31
C ALA A 856 -5.75 14.13 16.35
N GLU A 857 -6.08 14.47 17.59
CA GLU A 857 -5.16 14.50 18.71
C GLU A 857 -5.21 13.20 19.51
N ILE A 858 -4.04 12.67 19.84
CA ILE A 858 -3.88 11.46 20.63
C ILE A 858 -3.22 11.80 21.98
N LYS A 859 -3.82 11.35 23.08
CA LYS A 859 -3.33 11.62 24.44
C LYS A 859 -2.26 10.61 24.87
N CYS A 860 -1.02 11.05 24.96
CA CYS A 860 0.11 10.29 25.48
C CYS A 860 0.68 10.90 26.77
N SER A 861 1.81 10.38 27.27
CA SER A 861 2.53 10.86 28.45
C SER A 861 3.16 12.25 28.32
N TYR A 862 3.09 12.87 27.13
CA TYR A 862 3.44 14.27 26.89
C TYR A 862 2.22 15.21 26.78
N GLY A 863 0.99 14.69 26.87
CA GLY A 863 -0.26 15.44 26.73
C GLY A 863 -1.07 15.02 25.50
N TRP A 864 -1.94 15.90 25.01
CA TRP A 864 -2.59 15.74 23.71
C TRP A 864 -1.62 16.16 22.61
N ILE A 865 -1.40 15.27 21.62
CA ILE A 865 -0.49 15.50 20.51
C ILE A 865 -1.26 15.39 19.19
N GLU A 866 -1.22 16.44 18.39
CA GLU A 866 -1.68 16.46 16.99
C GLU A 866 -0.94 15.38 16.19
N CYS A 867 -1.70 14.45 15.61
CA CYS A 867 -1.17 13.25 14.94
C CYS A 867 -1.66 13.10 13.50
N VAL A 868 -2.84 13.65 13.16
CA VAL A 868 -3.34 13.78 11.80
C VAL A 868 -4.04 15.13 11.67
N GLY A 869 -3.59 16.00 10.77
CA GLY A 869 -4.33 17.21 10.40
C GLY A 869 -5.39 16.89 9.34
N CYS A 870 -6.53 17.57 9.37
CA CYS A 870 -7.58 17.45 8.35
C CYS A 870 -8.15 18.82 7.98
N ALA A 871 -7.68 19.40 6.87
CA ALA A 871 -7.92 20.80 6.49
C ALA A 871 -8.71 20.95 5.18
N ASP A 872 -9.58 21.95 5.08
CA ASP A 872 -10.19 22.42 3.82
C ASP A 872 -9.33 23.58 3.29
N ARG A 873 -8.24 23.30 2.55
CA ARG A 873 -7.24 24.28 2.04
C ARG A 873 -7.76 25.24 0.96
N SER A 874 -9.07 25.24 0.75
CA SER A 874 -9.75 25.94 -0.34
C SER A 874 -9.12 25.63 -1.71
N ALA A 875 -9.02 26.62 -2.59
CA ALA A 875 -8.38 26.51 -3.90
C ALA A 875 -6.96 27.12 -3.90
N HIS A 876 -6.39 27.40 -2.73
CA HIS A 876 -5.23 28.28 -2.55
C HIS A 876 -3.99 27.82 -3.32
N ASP A 877 -3.50 26.61 -3.07
CA ASP A 877 -2.23 26.13 -3.63
C ASP A 877 -2.26 26.02 -5.16
N LEU A 878 -3.36 25.49 -5.73
CA LEU A 878 -3.57 25.46 -7.18
C LEU A 878 -3.65 26.87 -7.77
N THR A 879 -4.30 27.81 -7.08
CA THR A 879 -4.38 29.22 -7.51
C THR A 879 -3.01 29.90 -7.49
N ALA A 880 -2.20 29.66 -6.45
CA ALA A 880 -0.86 30.24 -6.31
C ALA A 880 0.09 29.74 -7.41
N HIS A 881 0.16 28.42 -7.62
CA HIS A 881 1.00 27.82 -8.67
C HIS A 881 0.52 28.20 -10.07
N SER A 882 -0.80 28.23 -10.32
CA SER A 882 -1.35 28.64 -11.62
C SER A 882 -1.01 30.09 -11.94
N ARG A 883 -1.16 31.02 -10.98
CA ARG A 883 -0.77 32.44 -11.15
C ARG A 883 0.74 32.65 -11.38
N LYS A 884 1.60 31.88 -10.70
CA LYS A 884 3.07 31.98 -10.86
C LYS A 884 3.56 31.43 -12.19
N THR A 885 2.97 30.34 -12.68
CA THR A 885 3.46 29.58 -13.84
C THR A 885 2.77 29.96 -15.16
N GLY A 886 1.55 30.49 -15.11
CA GLY A 886 0.69 30.70 -16.28
C GLY A 886 -0.03 29.43 -16.76
N GLU A 887 0.29 28.25 -16.23
CA GLU A 887 -0.46 27.02 -16.52
C GLU A 887 -1.80 27.02 -15.77
N LYS A 888 -2.90 26.80 -16.50
CA LYS A 888 -4.24 26.73 -15.91
C LYS A 888 -4.45 25.41 -15.14
N LEU A 889 -4.41 25.47 -13.81
CA LEU A 889 -4.71 24.34 -12.92
C LEU A 889 -6.22 24.30 -12.59
N VAL A 890 -7.01 23.96 -13.60
CA VAL A 890 -8.49 24.05 -13.59
C VAL A 890 -9.15 22.74 -14.01
N VAL A 891 -10.35 22.49 -13.50
CA VAL A 891 -11.31 21.49 -14.01
C VAL A 891 -12.16 22.14 -15.10
N ARG A 892 -12.49 21.37 -16.16
CA ARG A 892 -13.45 21.74 -17.19
C ARG A 892 -14.65 20.79 -17.17
N GLN A 893 -15.75 21.25 -16.61
CA GLN A 893 -16.99 20.47 -16.52
C GLN A 893 -17.93 20.87 -17.66
N GLN A 894 -18.34 19.90 -18.49
CA GLN A 894 -19.47 20.12 -19.40
C GLN A 894 -20.77 20.23 -18.59
N VAL A 895 -21.61 21.20 -18.92
CA VAL A 895 -22.93 21.41 -18.28
C VAL A 895 -24.04 21.08 -19.27
N ASP A 896 -25.08 20.38 -18.79
CA ASP A 896 -26.22 19.96 -19.62
C ASP A 896 -27.08 21.14 -20.09
N GLU A 897 -27.29 22.11 -19.20
CA GLU A 897 -27.90 23.40 -19.52
C GLU A 897 -26.80 24.48 -19.68
N PRO A 898 -26.79 25.25 -20.79
CA PRO A 898 -25.77 26.28 -20.99
C PRO A 898 -25.95 27.43 -20.01
N VAL A 899 -24.92 27.70 -19.21
CA VAL A 899 -24.93 28.85 -18.29
C VAL A 899 -24.97 30.13 -19.12
N ILE A 900 -26.01 30.93 -18.92
CA ILE A 900 -26.21 32.22 -19.58
C ILE A 900 -25.52 33.29 -18.74
N CYS A 901 -24.29 33.63 -19.09
CA CYS A 901 -23.54 34.70 -18.45
C CYS A 901 -23.74 36.02 -19.22
N THR A 902 -24.49 36.95 -18.64
CA THR A 902 -24.39 38.37 -19.02
C THR A 902 -23.16 38.95 -18.34
N ARG A 903 -22.17 39.41 -19.12
CA ARG A 903 -20.95 40.04 -18.63
C ARG A 903 -20.64 41.32 -19.39
N LEU A 904 -19.94 42.25 -18.75
CA LEU A 904 -19.38 43.41 -19.45
C LEU A 904 -18.15 42.99 -20.27
N ALA A 905 -18.18 43.30 -21.56
CA ALA A 905 -17.10 43.03 -22.50
C ALA A 905 -16.68 44.31 -23.21
N LEU A 906 -15.36 44.47 -23.42
CA LEU A 906 -14.78 45.55 -24.22
C LEU A 906 -14.44 45.03 -25.61
N GLU A 907 -15.10 45.56 -26.63
CA GLU A 907 -14.76 45.32 -28.03
C GLU A 907 -13.94 46.49 -28.61
N VAL A 908 -12.99 46.19 -29.50
CA VAL A 908 -12.08 47.17 -30.10
C VAL A 908 -12.26 47.15 -31.62
N ASP A 909 -12.57 48.29 -32.24
CA ASP A 909 -12.53 48.43 -33.69
C ASP A 909 -11.06 48.42 -34.15
N LYS A 910 -10.56 47.24 -34.53
CA LYS A 910 -9.17 47.04 -34.94
C LYS A 910 -8.76 47.92 -36.13
N LYS A 911 -9.70 48.35 -37.00
CA LYS A 911 -9.40 49.24 -38.13
C LYS A 911 -9.16 50.66 -37.63
N LYS A 912 -10.08 51.21 -36.84
CA LYS A 912 -9.93 52.55 -36.25
C LYS A 912 -8.76 52.61 -35.26
N PHE A 913 -8.61 51.60 -34.39
CA PHE A 913 -7.54 51.51 -33.41
C PHE A 913 -6.14 51.59 -34.06
N GLY A 914 -5.91 50.82 -35.13
CA GLY A 914 -4.67 50.87 -35.89
C GLY A 914 -4.44 52.22 -36.59
N LEU A 915 -5.49 52.84 -37.15
CA LEU A 915 -5.42 54.15 -37.81
C LEU A 915 -5.14 55.31 -36.83
N THR A 916 -5.70 55.24 -35.62
CA THR A 916 -5.57 56.27 -34.58
C THR A 916 -4.21 56.20 -33.88
N TYR A 917 -3.82 55.03 -33.34
CA TYR A 917 -2.62 54.94 -32.49
C TYR A 917 -1.34 54.56 -33.25
N ARG A 918 -1.45 53.90 -34.43
CA ARG A 918 -0.33 53.57 -35.34
C ARG A 918 0.87 52.94 -34.61
N LYS A 919 2.00 53.66 -34.49
CA LYS A 919 3.22 53.19 -33.81
C LYS A 919 3.01 52.95 -32.30
N ASN A 920 2.07 53.68 -31.69
CA ASN A 920 1.79 53.64 -30.26
C ASN A 920 0.72 52.61 -29.90
N ALA A 921 0.10 51.95 -30.91
CA ALA A 921 -0.97 50.98 -30.73
C ALA A 921 -0.58 49.86 -29.75
N LYS A 922 0.68 49.40 -29.76
CA LYS A 922 1.17 48.35 -28.86
C LYS A 922 1.19 48.76 -27.38
N ALA A 923 1.41 50.04 -27.06
CA ALA A 923 1.39 50.54 -25.68
C ALA A 923 -0.04 50.68 -25.13
N VAL A 924 -0.98 51.05 -25.99
CA VAL A 924 -2.43 51.10 -25.68
C VAL A 924 -3.01 49.68 -25.60
N GLU A 925 -2.61 48.78 -26.50
CA GLU A 925 -2.99 47.36 -26.49
C GLU A 925 -2.45 46.63 -25.25
N GLY A 926 -1.25 46.99 -24.78
CA GLY A 926 -0.73 46.52 -23.49
C GLY A 926 -1.63 46.92 -22.32
N TYR A 927 -2.07 48.18 -22.26
CA TYR A 927 -3.03 48.63 -21.25
C TYR A 927 -4.38 47.91 -21.37
N LEU A 928 -4.96 47.79 -22.56
CA LEU A 928 -6.23 47.09 -22.76
C LEU A 928 -6.13 45.59 -22.39
N ASN A 929 -4.98 44.94 -22.58
CA ASN A 929 -4.78 43.57 -22.12
C ASN A 929 -4.56 43.47 -20.59
N SER A 930 -4.11 44.52 -19.90
CA SER A 930 -4.07 44.54 -18.43
C SER A 930 -5.43 44.65 -17.75
N LEU A 931 -6.48 45.08 -18.48
CA LEU A 931 -7.89 45.07 -18.01
C LEU A 931 -8.54 43.68 -18.07
N LYS A 932 -7.78 42.63 -18.39
CA LYS A 932 -8.25 41.25 -18.48
C LYS A 932 -7.85 40.43 -17.27
N LEU A 933 -8.71 39.50 -16.88
CA LEU A 933 -8.43 38.48 -15.86
C LEU A 933 -7.75 37.25 -16.46
N ASP A 934 -8.08 36.88 -17.70
CA ASP A 934 -7.35 35.90 -18.51
C ASP A 934 -7.48 36.21 -20.01
N GLU A 935 -7.12 35.30 -20.93
CA GLU A 935 -7.24 35.58 -22.37
C GLU A 935 -8.66 35.93 -22.85
N CYS A 936 -9.69 35.46 -22.15
CA CYS A 936 -11.10 35.47 -22.55
C CYS A 936 -12.01 36.34 -21.67
N ASP A 937 -11.70 36.49 -20.38
CA ASP A 937 -12.54 37.19 -19.39
C ASP A 937 -11.95 38.55 -18.97
N TRP A 938 -12.81 39.57 -18.90
CA TRP A 938 -12.46 40.94 -18.53
C TRP A 938 -12.63 41.19 -17.02
N ASN A 939 -11.84 42.13 -16.47
CA ASN A 939 -12.07 42.65 -15.13
C ASN A 939 -13.28 43.59 -15.13
N GLU A 940 -14.44 43.10 -14.70
CA GLU A 940 -15.68 43.88 -14.77
C GLU A 940 -15.63 45.19 -13.99
N ASP A 941 -14.96 45.26 -12.85
CA ASP A 941 -14.98 46.45 -12.00
C ASP A 941 -14.07 47.55 -12.54
N GLU A 942 -12.96 47.17 -13.18
CA GLU A 942 -12.16 48.09 -14.00
C GLU A 942 -12.89 48.52 -15.27
N LEU A 943 -13.66 47.63 -15.93
CA LEU A 943 -14.51 48.01 -17.07
C LEU A 943 -15.65 48.96 -16.66
N LYS A 944 -16.31 48.74 -15.50
CA LYS A 944 -17.33 49.65 -14.94
C LYS A 944 -16.71 51.03 -14.68
N HIS A 945 -15.52 51.07 -14.07
CA HIS A 945 -14.81 52.31 -13.77
C HIS A 945 -14.29 53.03 -15.03
N LEU A 946 -13.80 52.30 -16.05
CA LEU A 946 -13.42 52.87 -17.35
C LEU A 946 -14.63 53.41 -18.10
N LYS A 947 -15.74 52.67 -18.14
CA LYS A 947 -17.00 53.10 -18.75
C LYS A 947 -17.53 54.38 -18.08
N ALA A 948 -17.61 54.41 -16.75
CA ALA A 948 -18.01 55.60 -16.00
C ALA A 948 -17.10 56.81 -16.29
N LYS A 949 -15.77 56.60 -16.43
CA LYS A 949 -14.83 57.65 -16.83
C LYS A 949 -15.05 58.14 -18.26
N MET A 950 -15.42 57.27 -19.20
CA MET A 950 -15.75 57.67 -20.57
C MET A 950 -17.06 58.47 -20.62
N ASP A 951 -18.10 57.95 -19.97
CA ASP A 951 -19.45 58.52 -20.01
C ASP A 951 -19.51 59.90 -19.32
N ALA A 952 -18.79 60.08 -18.20
CA ALA A 952 -18.67 61.37 -17.52
C ALA A 952 -17.92 62.46 -18.32
N ASN A 953 -17.11 62.07 -19.31
CA ASN A 953 -16.25 62.97 -20.10
C ASN A 953 -16.68 63.04 -21.59
N GLY A 954 -17.96 62.79 -21.90
CA GLY A 954 -18.48 62.89 -23.26
C GLY A 954 -17.94 61.83 -24.23
N GLY A 955 -17.75 60.61 -23.73
CA GLY A 955 -17.28 59.46 -24.51
C GLY A 955 -15.77 59.35 -24.66
N LYS A 956 -14.99 59.93 -23.73
CA LYS A 956 -13.51 59.96 -23.78
C LYS A 956 -12.90 59.60 -22.43
N ALA A 957 -11.85 58.78 -22.41
CA ALA A 957 -11.09 58.51 -21.17
C ALA A 957 -9.59 58.58 -21.41
N THR A 958 -8.88 59.31 -20.56
CA THR A 958 -7.41 59.34 -20.55
C THR A 958 -6.88 58.15 -19.74
N ILE A 959 -5.96 57.41 -20.35
CA ILE A 959 -5.27 56.25 -19.78
C ILE A 959 -3.75 56.47 -19.83
N THR A 960 -3.00 55.63 -19.11
CA THR A 960 -1.54 55.55 -19.24
C THR A 960 -1.18 54.25 -19.96
N GLY A 961 -0.40 54.33 -21.04
CA GLY A 961 0.09 53.15 -21.76
C GLY A 961 1.24 52.46 -21.02
N THR A 962 1.64 51.27 -21.50
CA THR A 962 2.76 50.51 -20.90
C THR A 962 4.14 51.16 -21.08
N ASP A 963 4.20 52.28 -21.79
CA ASP A 963 5.36 53.16 -21.97
C ASP A 963 5.38 54.35 -20.99
N GLY A 964 4.34 54.52 -20.16
CA GLY A 964 4.17 55.66 -19.26
C GLY A 964 3.55 56.92 -19.91
N SER A 965 3.29 56.90 -21.22
CA SER A 965 2.64 58.01 -21.93
C SER A 965 1.13 58.03 -21.68
N GLN A 966 0.52 59.22 -21.70
CA GLN A 966 -0.94 59.33 -21.65
C GLN A 966 -1.59 59.28 -23.04
N TYR A 967 -2.68 58.53 -23.15
CA TYR A 967 -3.46 58.33 -24.38
C TYR A 967 -4.95 58.53 -24.11
N VAL A 968 -5.71 59.01 -25.09
CA VAL A 968 -7.16 59.19 -24.98
C VAL A 968 -7.88 58.09 -25.76
N LEU A 969 -8.66 57.26 -25.05
CA LEU A 969 -9.62 56.32 -25.61
C LEU A 969 -10.94 57.05 -25.94
N THR A 970 -11.64 56.61 -26.99
CA THR A 970 -12.96 57.13 -27.39
C THR A 970 -13.96 56.00 -27.63
N HIS A 971 -15.26 56.28 -27.45
CA HIS A 971 -16.35 55.34 -27.80
C HIS A 971 -16.38 54.98 -29.29
N ASP A 972 -15.73 55.78 -30.16
CA ASP A 972 -15.55 55.41 -31.58
C ASP A 972 -14.63 54.22 -31.79
N VAL A 973 -13.69 53.97 -30.86
CA VAL A 973 -12.59 53.01 -31.03
C VAL A 973 -12.74 51.80 -30.11
N ILE A 974 -13.34 51.98 -28.93
CA ILE A 974 -13.69 50.90 -28.01
C ILE A 974 -15.16 50.99 -27.59
N THR A 975 -15.81 49.84 -27.42
CA THR A 975 -17.23 49.75 -27.02
C THR A 975 -17.35 48.82 -25.81
N ILE A 976 -17.90 49.31 -24.69
CA ILE A 976 -18.06 48.54 -23.45
C ILE A 976 -19.55 48.17 -23.27
N GLY A 977 -19.92 46.99 -23.75
CA GLY A 977 -21.29 46.49 -23.80
C GLY A 977 -21.53 45.28 -22.89
N GLU A 978 -22.80 45.03 -22.57
CA GLU A 978 -23.21 43.75 -21.96
C GLU A 978 -23.33 42.69 -23.06
N LYS A 979 -22.57 41.61 -22.90
CA LYS A 979 -22.53 40.47 -23.82
C LYS A 979 -23.13 39.25 -23.13
N ILE A 980 -24.15 38.66 -23.75
CA ILE A 980 -24.79 37.44 -23.27
C ILE A 980 -24.07 36.24 -23.89
N GLU A 981 -23.21 35.57 -23.12
CA GLU A 981 -22.52 34.36 -23.54
C GLU A 981 -23.18 33.10 -22.97
N LYS A 982 -23.48 32.14 -23.85
CA LYS A 982 -23.95 30.80 -23.47
C LYS A 982 -22.74 29.86 -23.34
N ARG A 983 -22.32 29.56 -22.12
CA ARG A 983 -21.16 28.68 -21.86
C ARG A 983 -21.64 27.26 -21.53
N PHE A 984 -21.32 26.30 -22.40
CA PHE A 984 -21.57 24.86 -22.23
C PHE A 984 -20.48 24.15 -21.40
N ILE A 985 -19.44 24.88 -20.99
CA ILE A 985 -18.35 24.39 -20.15
C ILE A 985 -18.17 25.37 -18.99
N ARG A 986 -18.20 24.83 -17.77
CA ARG A 986 -17.84 25.52 -16.53
C ARG A 986 -16.37 25.21 -16.22
N GLU A 987 -15.52 26.23 -16.25
CA GLU A 987 -14.13 26.13 -15.81
C GLU A 987 -14.01 26.60 -14.35
N TYR A 988 -13.36 25.83 -13.48
CA TYR A 988 -13.15 26.20 -12.07
C TYR A 988 -11.87 25.59 -11.49
N ILE A 989 -11.28 26.23 -10.47
CA ILE A 989 -10.20 25.64 -9.66
C ILE A 989 -10.88 24.84 -8.53
N PRO A 990 -10.57 23.55 -8.33
CA PRO A 990 -11.21 22.74 -7.30
C PRO A 990 -10.76 23.16 -5.89
N ASN A 991 -11.64 22.94 -4.91
CA ASN A 991 -11.27 22.95 -3.50
C ASN A 991 -10.50 21.67 -3.17
N VAL A 992 -9.63 21.73 -2.15
CA VAL A 992 -8.89 20.56 -1.66
C VAL A 992 -9.18 20.30 -0.19
N ILE A 993 -9.50 19.04 0.14
CA ILE A 993 -9.51 18.53 1.51
C ILE A 993 -8.23 17.71 1.71
N GLU A 994 -7.42 18.08 2.70
CA GLU A 994 -6.13 17.45 3.01
C GLU A 994 -6.16 16.72 4.36
N PRO A 995 -6.22 15.37 4.35
CA PRO A 995 -5.78 14.52 5.46
C PRO A 995 -4.25 14.30 5.45
N SER A 996 -3.52 14.89 6.40
CA SER A 996 -2.05 14.74 6.55
C SER A 996 -1.69 13.99 7.84
N PHE A 997 -0.98 12.87 7.72
CA PHE A 997 -0.72 11.92 8.82
C PHE A 997 0.75 11.99 9.28
N GLY A 998 0.97 12.42 10.52
CA GLY A 998 2.28 12.45 11.19
C GLY A 998 2.68 11.07 11.72
N ILE A 999 3.09 10.15 10.84
CA ILE A 999 3.22 8.70 11.15
C ILE A 999 4.10 8.41 12.37
N GLY A 1000 5.23 9.13 12.52
CA GLY A 1000 6.12 8.96 13.68
C GLY A 1000 5.44 9.23 15.03
N ARG A 1001 4.54 10.22 15.08
CA ARG A 1001 3.72 10.54 16.27
C ARG A 1001 2.69 9.47 16.53
N ILE A 1002 1.96 9.04 15.50
CA ILE A 1002 0.95 7.98 15.61
C ILE A 1002 1.58 6.68 16.11
N ILE A 1003 2.76 6.30 15.59
CA ILE A 1003 3.49 5.11 16.01
C ILE A 1003 3.95 5.23 17.47
N TYR A 1004 4.47 6.38 17.92
CA TYR A 1004 4.82 6.58 19.32
C TYR A 1004 3.61 6.42 20.24
N CYS A 1005 2.48 7.07 19.92
CA CYS A 1005 1.26 6.96 20.72
C CYS A 1005 0.69 5.54 20.72
N LEU A 1006 0.71 4.83 19.59
CA LEU A 1006 0.29 3.42 19.50
C LEU A 1006 1.18 2.50 20.35
N ILE A 1007 2.49 2.73 20.37
CA ILE A 1007 3.44 2.01 21.23
C ILE A 1007 3.11 2.27 22.71
N GLU A 1008 2.86 3.52 23.09
CA GLU A 1008 2.54 3.90 24.46
C GLU A 1008 1.21 3.28 24.93
N HIS A 1009 0.16 3.37 24.10
CA HIS A 1009 -1.17 2.79 24.39
C HIS A 1009 -1.14 1.26 24.42
N SER A 1010 -0.16 0.65 23.76
CA SER A 1010 0.06 -0.80 23.77
C SER A 1010 0.82 -1.30 25.02
N TRP A 1011 1.48 -0.45 25.79
CA TRP A 1011 2.44 -0.89 26.81
C TRP A 1011 1.83 -1.15 28.19
N TRP A 1012 2.22 -2.26 28.83
CA TRP A 1012 1.95 -2.56 30.25
C TRP A 1012 2.92 -3.60 30.82
N THR A 1013 2.97 -3.71 32.14
CA THR A 1013 3.74 -4.70 32.92
C THR A 1013 2.84 -5.77 33.52
N ARG A 1014 3.30 -7.03 33.58
CA ARG A 1014 2.53 -8.12 34.19
C ARG A 1014 2.45 -7.97 35.71
N LYS A 1015 1.27 -8.30 36.25
CA LYS A 1015 1.00 -8.33 37.70
C LYS A 1015 1.92 -9.30 38.47
N ASP A 1016 2.36 -10.37 37.80
CA ASP A 1016 3.12 -11.46 38.41
C ASP A 1016 4.66 -11.22 38.38
N ASP A 1017 5.13 -10.29 37.54
CA ASP A 1017 6.54 -9.95 37.37
C ASP A 1017 6.66 -8.61 36.63
N GLU A 1018 7.14 -7.59 37.34
CA GLU A 1018 7.22 -6.21 36.83
C GLU A 1018 8.23 -6.06 35.68
N ASN A 1019 9.19 -6.99 35.55
CA ASN A 1019 10.15 -7.02 34.44
C ASN A 1019 9.50 -7.51 33.14
N ARG A 1020 8.39 -8.25 33.22
CA ARG A 1020 7.69 -8.84 32.06
C ARG A 1020 6.71 -7.84 31.45
N ASN A 1021 7.32 -6.90 30.74
CA ASN A 1021 6.68 -5.91 29.91
C ASN A 1021 6.04 -6.53 28.66
N VAL A 1022 4.92 -5.95 28.19
CA VAL A 1022 4.13 -6.40 27.05
C VAL A 1022 3.79 -5.21 26.15
N LEU A 1023 3.78 -5.42 24.84
CA LEU A 1023 3.28 -4.46 23.85
C LEU A 1023 2.08 -5.08 23.11
N SER A 1024 0.87 -4.63 23.47
CA SER A 1024 -0.44 -5.15 23.03
C SER A 1024 -0.92 -4.66 21.66
N PHE A 1025 -0.01 -4.45 20.70
CA PHE A 1025 -0.38 -4.19 19.31
C PHE A 1025 -1.42 -5.20 18.77
N LYS A 1026 -2.40 -4.75 17.99
CA LYS A 1026 -3.31 -5.63 17.27
C LYS A 1026 -2.56 -6.54 16.28
N PRO A 1027 -3.06 -7.74 15.93
CA PRO A 1027 -2.38 -8.67 15.03
C PRO A 1027 -1.96 -8.05 13.69
N ALA A 1028 -2.84 -7.28 13.06
CA ALA A 1028 -2.57 -6.59 11.80
C ALA A 1028 -1.42 -5.56 11.90
N MET A 1029 -1.31 -4.84 13.02
CA MET A 1029 -0.25 -3.86 13.25
C MET A 1029 1.07 -4.43 13.75
N ALA A 1030 1.04 -5.46 14.59
CA ALA A 1030 2.21 -5.92 15.35
C ALA A 1030 3.43 -6.17 14.44
N PRO A 1031 4.65 -5.74 14.82
CA PRO A 1031 5.86 -5.79 13.97
C PRO A 1031 6.20 -7.18 13.42
N THR A 1032 5.58 -8.18 14.02
CA THR A 1032 5.92 -9.58 14.00
C THR A 1032 4.62 -10.35 14.34
N LYS A 1033 4.34 -11.52 13.74
CA LYS A 1033 3.01 -12.19 13.74
C LYS A 1033 2.89 -13.56 14.44
N ALA A 1034 3.83 -14.51 14.29
CA ALA A 1034 3.84 -15.80 15.03
C ALA A 1034 5.25 -16.35 15.39
N LEU A 1035 5.58 -16.48 16.68
CA LEU A 1035 6.85 -16.97 17.21
C LEU A 1035 6.81 -18.50 17.29
N ILE A 1036 7.90 -19.18 16.96
CA ILE A 1036 8.03 -20.63 17.15
C ILE A 1036 9.04 -20.84 18.27
N VAL A 1037 8.70 -21.67 19.27
CA VAL A 1037 9.56 -21.97 20.43
C VAL A 1037 9.53 -23.48 20.69
N PRO A 1038 10.66 -24.20 20.62
CA PRO A 1038 10.73 -25.55 21.17
C PRO A 1038 10.82 -25.51 22.70
N LEU A 1039 10.27 -26.53 23.35
CA LEU A 1039 10.30 -26.66 24.82
C LEU A 1039 11.72 -26.92 25.36
N SER A 1040 12.62 -27.47 24.53
CA SER A 1040 14.04 -27.69 24.85
C SER A 1040 14.87 -27.69 23.56
N ASN A 1041 16.19 -27.55 23.66
CA ASN A 1041 17.11 -27.49 22.50
C ASN A 1041 17.47 -28.89 21.97
N GLN A 1042 16.49 -29.77 21.79
CA GLN A 1042 16.70 -31.14 21.29
C GLN A 1042 16.33 -31.23 19.80
N ASP A 1043 17.20 -31.86 18.99
CA ASP A 1043 17.07 -31.91 17.53
C ASP A 1043 15.76 -32.56 17.02
N LEU A 1044 15.15 -33.41 17.85
CA LEU A 1044 13.85 -34.04 17.58
C LEU A 1044 12.68 -33.06 17.39
N PHE A 1045 12.82 -31.79 17.79
CA PHE A 1045 11.83 -30.74 17.48
C PHE A 1045 12.07 -30.04 16.14
N GLU A 1046 13.28 -30.07 15.60
CA GLU A 1046 13.69 -29.30 14.41
C GLU A 1046 12.87 -29.60 13.13
N PRO A 1047 12.45 -30.84 12.84
CA PRO A 1047 11.54 -31.12 11.72
C PRO A 1047 10.19 -30.39 11.86
N TYR A 1048 9.66 -30.30 13.09
CA TYR A 1048 8.40 -29.63 13.38
C TYR A 1048 8.55 -28.11 13.32
N ILE A 1049 9.64 -27.55 13.84
CA ILE A 1049 9.98 -26.12 13.70
C ILE A 1049 10.04 -25.74 12.21
N LYS A 1050 10.75 -26.53 11.38
CA LYS A 1050 10.82 -26.33 9.92
C LYS A 1050 9.45 -26.42 9.24
N LYS A 1051 8.62 -27.41 9.60
CA LYS A 1051 7.24 -27.60 9.09
C LYS A 1051 6.33 -26.41 9.40
N ILE A 1052 6.34 -25.92 10.64
CA ILE A 1052 5.57 -24.74 11.08
C ILE A 1052 6.08 -23.47 10.40
N ALA A 1053 7.40 -23.28 10.34
CA ALA A 1053 8.01 -22.10 9.70
C ALA A 1053 7.73 -22.05 8.19
N TYR A 1054 7.73 -23.19 7.50
CA TYR A 1054 7.29 -23.29 6.11
C TYR A 1054 5.80 -22.97 5.96
N GLY A 1055 4.93 -23.55 6.79
CA GLY A 1055 3.49 -23.28 6.77
C GLY A 1055 3.14 -21.80 6.96
N LEU A 1056 3.77 -21.14 7.95
CA LEU A 1056 3.60 -19.70 8.20
C LEU A 1056 4.09 -18.84 7.02
N ARG A 1057 5.25 -19.17 6.41
CA ARG A 1057 5.72 -18.50 5.19
C ARG A 1057 4.75 -18.67 4.02
N LYS A 1058 4.26 -19.90 3.79
CA LYS A 1058 3.29 -20.21 2.71
C LYS A 1058 1.94 -19.51 2.92
N ALA A 1059 1.55 -19.25 4.17
CA ALA A 1059 0.36 -18.47 4.53
C ALA A 1059 0.58 -16.94 4.46
N GLY A 1060 1.79 -16.46 4.13
CA GLY A 1060 2.12 -15.02 4.09
C GLY A 1060 2.35 -14.37 5.46
N VAL A 1061 2.51 -15.16 6.54
CA VAL A 1061 2.52 -14.65 7.93
C VAL A 1061 3.94 -14.68 8.53
N ALA A 1062 4.57 -13.51 8.66
CA ALA A 1062 5.95 -13.40 9.17
C ALA A 1062 6.05 -13.32 10.72
N ARG A 1063 6.79 -14.27 11.33
CA ARG A 1063 7.42 -14.34 12.70
C ARG A 1063 6.95 -13.35 13.81
N THR A 1064 6.56 -13.82 15.01
CA THR A 1064 6.40 -13.22 16.40
C THR A 1064 5.24 -12.26 16.87
N LEU A 1065 3.99 -12.75 17.09
CA LEU A 1065 2.95 -12.16 18.02
C LEU A 1065 2.25 -13.24 18.84
N PHE A 1066 1.60 -14.21 18.20
CA PHE A 1066 1.21 -15.46 18.86
C PHE A 1066 2.47 -16.32 19.10
N ALA A 1067 2.48 -17.19 20.09
CA ALA A 1067 3.56 -18.16 20.29
C ALA A 1067 3.07 -19.57 19.99
N VAL A 1068 3.78 -20.29 19.13
CA VAL A 1068 3.58 -21.71 18.82
C VAL A 1068 4.67 -22.50 19.54
N THR A 1069 4.26 -23.25 20.56
CA THR A 1069 5.16 -24.12 21.32
C THR A 1069 5.20 -25.51 20.70
N VAL A 1070 6.40 -26.01 20.43
CA VAL A 1070 6.69 -27.38 20.00
C VAL A 1070 7.21 -28.15 21.21
N ASP A 1071 6.60 -29.30 21.52
CA ASP A 1071 6.91 -30.06 22.73
C ASP A 1071 6.96 -31.59 22.50
N PHE A 1072 7.26 -32.35 23.56
CA PHE A 1072 7.37 -33.80 23.48
C PHE A 1072 6.08 -34.47 22.99
N GLN A 1073 4.92 -33.89 23.31
CA GLN A 1073 3.65 -34.37 22.81
C GLN A 1073 3.50 -34.09 21.30
N THR A 1074 4.03 -32.99 20.75
CA THR A 1074 4.10 -32.75 19.29
C THR A 1074 4.81 -33.88 18.55
N VAL A 1075 5.79 -34.53 19.17
CA VAL A 1075 6.50 -35.67 18.57
C VAL A 1075 5.64 -36.95 18.59
N LYS A 1076 4.72 -37.08 19.56
CA LYS A 1076 3.73 -38.17 19.65
C LYS A 1076 2.57 -37.98 18.64
N ASP A 1077 1.99 -36.78 18.56
CA ASP A 1077 0.68 -36.54 17.92
C ASP A 1077 0.65 -35.48 16.80
N GLN A 1078 1.79 -34.83 16.49
CA GLN A 1078 1.92 -33.72 15.54
C GLN A 1078 1.05 -32.47 15.79
N THR A 1079 0.47 -32.34 16.98
CA THR A 1079 -0.22 -31.12 17.44
C THR A 1079 0.74 -30.16 18.14
N VAL A 1080 0.43 -28.87 18.10
CA VAL A 1080 1.25 -27.81 18.72
C VAL A 1080 0.38 -26.88 19.54
N THR A 1081 0.99 -26.25 20.54
CA THR A 1081 0.28 -25.36 21.47
C THR A 1081 0.35 -23.92 20.96
N LEU A 1082 -0.81 -23.32 20.64
CA LEU A 1082 -0.94 -21.92 20.25
C LEU A 1082 -1.30 -21.05 21.46
N ARG A 1083 -0.45 -20.08 21.77
CA ARG A 1083 -0.55 -19.21 22.94
C ARG A 1083 -0.68 -17.74 22.56
N ALA A 1084 -1.69 -17.06 23.10
CA ALA A 1084 -1.83 -15.61 22.94
C ALA A 1084 -0.85 -14.83 23.83
N ARG A 1085 -0.39 -13.69 23.31
CA ARG A 1085 0.50 -12.75 24.01
C ARG A 1085 -0.12 -12.25 25.31
N ASP A 1086 -1.30 -11.65 25.23
CA ASP A 1086 -1.85 -10.84 26.33
C ASP A 1086 -2.40 -11.73 27.45
N SER A 1087 -3.44 -12.51 27.12
CA SER A 1087 -4.15 -13.39 28.06
C SER A 1087 -3.34 -14.59 28.56
N THR A 1088 -2.20 -14.91 27.95
CA THR A 1088 -1.33 -16.09 28.17
C THR A 1088 -1.96 -17.47 28.00
N LYS A 1089 -3.29 -17.55 27.96
CA LYS A 1089 -4.12 -18.71 27.61
C LYS A 1089 -3.68 -19.36 26.30
N GLN A 1090 -3.90 -20.67 26.22
CA GLN A 1090 -3.36 -21.56 25.21
C GLN A 1090 -4.46 -22.47 24.65
N ILE A 1091 -4.33 -22.89 23.40
CA ILE A 1091 -5.09 -23.99 22.80
C ILE A 1091 -4.10 -24.99 22.19
N ARG A 1092 -4.48 -26.25 22.01
CA ARG A 1092 -3.63 -27.26 21.36
C ARG A 1092 -4.35 -27.82 20.14
N GLU A 1093 -3.70 -27.78 18.99
CA GLU A 1093 -4.32 -28.08 17.69
C GLU A 1093 -3.29 -28.57 16.66
N SER A 1094 -3.75 -29.10 15.52
CA SER A 1094 -2.85 -29.55 14.45
C SER A 1094 -2.04 -28.38 13.85
N ILE A 1095 -0.81 -28.66 13.38
CA ILE A 1095 0.03 -27.62 12.75
C ILE A 1095 -0.71 -26.88 11.61
N PRO A 1096 -1.42 -27.54 10.67
CA PRO A 1096 -2.27 -26.85 9.69
C PRO A 1096 -3.36 -25.97 10.30
N THR A 1097 -4.08 -26.45 11.32
CA THR A 1097 -5.13 -25.67 12.00
C THR A 1097 -4.53 -24.39 12.61
N VAL A 1098 -3.41 -24.51 13.32
CA VAL A 1098 -2.73 -23.40 14.00
C VAL A 1098 -2.20 -22.35 13.01
N VAL A 1099 -1.67 -22.78 11.86
CA VAL A 1099 -1.26 -21.86 10.77
C VAL A 1099 -2.47 -21.12 10.18
N GLY A 1100 -3.60 -21.80 9.99
CA GLY A 1100 -4.85 -21.18 9.54
C GLY A 1100 -5.38 -20.14 10.53
N ILE A 1101 -5.50 -20.52 11.81
CA ILE A 1101 -5.92 -19.62 12.91
C ILE A 1101 -5.02 -18.37 12.95
N ILE A 1102 -3.70 -18.54 12.88
CA ILE A 1102 -2.74 -17.43 12.88
C ILE A 1102 -2.94 -16.50 11.67
N ARG A 1103 -3.18 -17.03 10.47
CA ARG A 1103 -3.50 -16.24 9.28
C ARG A 1103 -4.77 -15.41 9.51
N ASP A 1104 -5.84 -16.07 9.98
CA ASP A 1104 -7.17 -15.46 10.08
C ASP A 1104 -7.24 -14.39 11.19
N LEU A 1105 -6.44 -14.55 12.25
CA LEU A 1105 -6.23 -13.51 13.28
C LEU A 1105 -5.45 -12.29 12.73
N VAL A 1106 -4.53 -12.50 11.79
CA VAL A 1106 -3.70 -11.43 11.19
C VAL A 1106 -4.42 -10.70 10.06
N THR A 1107 -5.30 -11.37 9.32
CA THR A 1107 -6.16 -10.79 8.26
C THR A 1107 -7.47 -10.21 8.80
N GLU A 1108 -7.63 -10.12 10.13
CA GLU A 1108 -8.81 -9.57 10.82
C GLU A 1108 -10.13 -10.34 10.52
N GLN A 1109 -10.03 -11.63 10.19
CA GLN A 1109 -11.16 -12.52 9.86
C GLN A 1109 -11.76 -13.27 11.06
N THR A 1110 -11.06 -13.34 12.19
CA THR A 1110 -11.54 -13.92 13.46
C THR A 1110 -10.87 -13.22 14.64
N THR A 1111 -11.50 -13.20 15.80
CA THR A 1111 -10.91 -12.74 17.08
C THR A 1111 -10.32 -13.89 17.90
N TRP A 1112 -9.48 -13.57 18.90
CA TRP A 1112 -8.94 -14.58 19.82
C TRP A 1112 -10.04 -15.16 20.73
N GLU A 1113 -11.06 -14.36 21.02
CA GLU A 1113 -12.24 -14.69 21.81
C GLU A 1113 -13.09 -15.75 21.08
N GLU A 1114 -13.28 -15.60 19.76
CA GLU A 1114 -13.88 -16.63 18.92
C GLU A 1114 -13.02 -17.90 18.80
N VAL A 1115 -11.69 -17.76 18.71
CA VAL A 1115 -10.80 -18.93 18.69
C VAL A 1115 -10.94 -19.71 20.00
N ARG A 1116 -11.04 -19.03 21.14
CA ARG A 1116 -11.31 -19.63 22.45
C ARG A 1116 -12.75 -20.14 22.66
N SER A 1117 -13.71 -19.77 21.83
CA SER A 1117 -15.05 -20.39 21.85
C SER A 1117 -15.16 -21.61 20.93
N LYS A 1118 -14.26 -21.73 19.95
CA LYS A 1118 -14.18 -22.86 19.00
C LYS A 1118 -13.28 -24.00 19.51
N PHE A 1119 -12.20 -23.70 20.25
CA PHE A 1119 -11.19 -24.68 20.67
C PHE A 1119 -11.02 -24.73 22.20
N PRO A 1120 -10.81 -25.92 22.81
CA PRO A 1120 -10.65 -26.08 24.25
C PRO A 1120 -9.35 -25.43 24.77
N GLU A 1121 -9.41 -24.88 25.99
CA GLU A 1121 -8.26 -24.22 26.61
C GLU A 1121 -7.27 -25.24 27.18
N PHE A 1122 -6.05 -25.24 26.66
CA PHE A 1122 -4.98 -26.17 27.02
C PHE A 1122 -4.25 -25.73 28.30
N THR A 1123 -4.24 -26.60 29.31
CA THR A 1123 -3.71 -26.30 30.66
C THR A 1123 -2.39 -27.01 30.96
N GLN A 1124 -2.29 -28.31 30.68
CA GLN A 1124 -1.11 -29.16 30.93
C GLN A 1124 -0.98 -30.26 29.86
N GLN A 1125 0.22 -30.82 29.71
CA GLN A 1125 0.53 -31.95 28.83
C GLN A 1125 0.16 -33.29 29.51
N GLU A 1126 -0.22 -34.28 28.69
CA GLU A 1126 -0.23 -35.68 29.10
C GLU A 1126 1.18 -36.27 28.96
N MET A 1127 1.77 -36.69 30.08
CA MET A 1127 3.17 -37.17 30.17
C MET A 1127 3.38 -38.50 29.46
#